data_AF-A0A562PF08-F1
#
_entry.id   AF-A0A562PF08-F1
#
_cell.length_a   1.000
_cell.length_b   1.000
_cell.length_c   1.000
_cell.angle_alpha   90.00
_cell.angle_beta   90.00
_cell.angle_gamma   90.00
#
_symmetry.space_group_name_H-M   'P 1'
#
loop_
_entity.id
_entity.type
_entity.pdbx_description
1 polymer ?
#
loop_
_entity_poly.entity_id
_entity_poly.type
_entity_poly.pdbx_seq_one_letter_code
_entity_poly.pdbx_strand_id
1 'polypeptide(L)'
;MPAPLPSAVIGSIVCTPVTAAVGESICVEVLAPNGHPYDNTETASITINGIAGSKHYLVWNCAGTKTIHVAAGARNTLQTMQAQVDITQPADGRAPPLLRAHVLPHKPTALGFVVINARANAAPDTPRMPPRKQDQASASGPAIPPGPIRPRAAHAGLADSTLLPPPGDIDIPVLASVTQPTYGWNLDGVTMHTRRPYIEHDFGDRLDPHRPHTVFHITLTLQEPGRPVRVIRRSVSIANPYFLSRQRGIVRPPLRQCDLSVRHGDGCFRAGFSVRNPEPAALTLTSMQVELIAAEGPRTFDPRGTQPCRIVLAANAETRVDVAIPTAQVPAHATALAVHYRGTAPDGLPVRVTAYFDVPQHLGAGMQVNPAAQQMLEDLVSRGLVASATSIGMPEVLRLTERNLLPAPTTARANGARVRPLPDALANALRRPAPAHPAAHLAEPAAQALHVEPAPAVEGASCEPWNLPGQVPANMECVPTAVKKWIFLPARFMNARKGDLVLNPGDGSLVSRVLQSVSPSQAYSHSGIMTRNFDEITHSTASQARLTSAAFLGTDGFRPDALKYAWPGVITQTVEQAVNGEWLFDIDSAALYQILDFGTLEGKPDLGGDALTLAPALVIKPLDETLEIRQTLNGIADFAAQQAGKSHYRFFCYTDPRIATTDKAPASARWAANTYPTVCSSLLWHAIRQAGVPMEGGLLEQADLKEGAQIVPSTPDGLYLYQETERAAAGAMLFTKVREMVLQEAGWLGEILTDVADQSANQMLNAFAFDWCDADATNSDKWRTPGDAQAVSPANLAFYDAPLYGDMEPLLYRPARWEEVTLYEWKTQTQFGAVAGIVRDAGQPVVGARVARDATHFVTTQKDGSFLFEHVGTGPVQLEVEYGTLRGTATTTVAANQTAQVAIDLQPPAHLFRRLVIDGWMRTVDYEFAAAFDPYTIGDIYAIAQVGPASSTHVRKQFDLRCDDALGRLTLSLDLLDNDAVMVSTTLRCYHDGKGEDDYVEAQLLPFIIPAGYSYSADVHAYDGDKAYASFTISNTVDPA
;
A
#
# COMPACT_ATOMS: atom_id res chain seq x y z
N MET A 1 -23.34 43.17 21.63
CA MET A 1 -22.27 42.82 22.59
C MET A 1 -21.43 41.72 21.97
N PRO A 2 -20.10 41.68 22.16
CA PRO A 2 -19.31 40.52 21.76
C PRO A 2 -19.77 39.29 22.55
N ALA A 3 -19.64 38.10 21.94
CA ALA A 3 -19.89 36.83 22.61
C ALA A 3 -18.87 36.61 23.76
N PRO A 4 -19.20 35.81 24.78
CA PRO A 4 -18.24 35.43 25.81
C PRO A 4 -17.02 34.71 25.21
N LEU A 5 -15.89 34.82 25.89
CA LEU A 5 -14.66 34.09 25.58
C LEU A 5 -14.94 32.57 25.53
N PRO A 6 -14.22 31.80 24.68
CA PRO A 6 -14.45 30.37 24.56
C PRO A 6 -14.27 29.66 25.90
N SER A 7 -15.15 28.70 26.18
CA SER A 7 -14.98 27.79 27.31
C SER A 7 -13.66 27.03 27.19
N ALA A 8 -13.05 26.70 28.33
CA ALA A 8 -11.95 25.75 28.34
C ALA A 8 -12.37 24.43 27.67
N VAL A 9 -11.44 23.82 26.94
CA VAL A 9 -11.60 22.51 26.28
C VAL A 9 -10.83 21.47 27.09
N ILE A 10 -9.62 21.81 27.55
CA ILE A 10 -8.84 20.94 28.43
C ILE A 10 -9.21 21.26 29.89
N GLY A 11 -9.79 20.30 30.59
CA GLY A 11 -9.97 20.33 32.04
C GLY A 11 -8.78 19.71 32.77
N SER A 12 -8.37 18.50 32.36
CA SER A 12 -7.17 17.81 32.88
C SER A 12 -6.72 16.69 31.94
N ILE A 13 -5.51 16.16 32.17
CA ILE A 13 -5.00 14.94 31.53
C ILE A 13 -4.92 13.84 32.59
N VAL A 14 -5.41 12.65 32.28
CA VAL A 14 -5.24 11.44 33.09
C VAL A 14 -4.32 10.48 32.34
N CYS A 15 -3.38 9.87 33.07
CA CYS A 15 -2.45 8.86 32.53
C CYS A 15 -2.56 7.58 33.39
N THR A 16 -2.97 6.48 32.77
CA THR A 16 -3.27 5.22 33.47
C THR A 16 -2.48 4.06 32.85
N PRO A 17 -1.48 3.48 33.54
CA PRO A 17 -0.89 3.95 34.81
C PRO A 17 0.01 5.19 34.61
N VAL A 18 0.35 5.89 35.70
CA VAL A 18 1.36 6.98 35.69
C VAL A 18 2.80 6.47 35.63
N THR A 19 3.01 5.17 35.89
CA THR A 19 4.32 4.50 35.84
C THR A 19 4.12 3.16 35.14
N ALA A 20 4.97 2.85 34.15
CA ALA A 20 4.91 1.62 33.37
C ALA A 20 6.33 1.09 33.12
N ALA A 21 6.50 -0.18 32.74
CA ALA A 21 7.78 -0.64 32.18
C ALA A 21 7.89 -0.29 30.69
N VAL A 22 9.11 -0.31 30.14
CA VAL A 22 9.32 -0.32 28.69
C VAL A 22 8.45 -1.41 28.04
N GLY A 23 7.78 -1.09 26.94
CA GLY A 23 6.88 -1.99 26.23
C GLY A 23 5.50 -2.23 26.85
N GLU A 24 5.21 -1.69 28.03
CA GLU A 24 3.86 -1.63 28.59
C GLU A 24 3.11 -0.39 28.08
N SER A 25 1.78 -0.41 28.24
CA SER A 25 0.89 0.60 27.67
C SER A 25 0.32 1.55 28.72
N ILE A 26 0.37 2.84 28.43
CA ILE A 26 -0.32 3.88 29.19
C ILE A 26 -1.51 4.39 28.38
N CYS A 27 -2.68 4.40 29.00
CA CYS A 27 -3.87 5.09 28.50
C CYS A 27 -3.77 6.57 28.89
N VAL A 28 -3.69 7.47 27.90
CA VAL A 28 -3.76 8.91 28.08
C VAL A 28 -5.17 9.37 27.71
N GLU A 29 -5.83 10.08 28.61
CA GLU A 29 -7.21 10.56 28.45
C GLU A 29 -7.29 12.05 28.78
N VAL A 30 -7.81 12.83 27.85
CA VAL A 30 -8.15 14.25 28.06
C VAL A 30 -9.55 14.34 28.63
N LEU A 31 -9.70 15.02 29.77
CA LEU A 31 -11.00 15.31 30.37
C LEU A 31 -11.42 16.75 30.04
N ALA A 32 -12.70 16.96 29.76
CA ALA A 32 -13.32 18.27 29.68
C ALA A 32 -13.34 18.97 31.06
N PRO A 33 -13.59 20.30 31.15
CA PRO A 33 -13.58 21.03 32.43
C PRO A 33 -14.68 20.61 33.44
N ASN A 34 -15.64 19.79 33.03
CA ASN A 34 -16.64 19.17 33.89
C ASN A 34 -16.19 17.81 34.46
N GLY A 35 -14.96 17.36 34.16
CA GLY A 35 -14.40 16.08 34.60
C GLY A 35 -14.81 14.86 33.79
N HIS A 36 -15.61 15.01 32.73
CA HIS A 36 -15.94 13.88 31.84
C HIS A 36 -14.82 13.64 30.82
N PRO A 37 -14.44 12.37 30.54
CA PRO A 37 -13.52 12.04 29.46
C PRO A 37 -14.16 12.32 28.10
N TYR A 38 -13.33 12.75 27.16
CA TYR A 38 -13.65 12.67 25.74
C TYR A 38 -13.47 11.23 25.22
N ASP A 39 -14.09 10.89 24.09
CA ASP A 39 -14.18 9.54 23.53
C ASP A 39 -13.63 9.42 22.10
N ASN A 40 -12.83 10.41 21.67
CA ASN A 40 -12.39 10.63 20.28
C ASN A 40 -13.54 10.92 19.28
N THR A 41 -14.80 11.16 19.70
CA THR A 41 -15.91 11.54 18.80
C THR A 41 -16.14 13.05 18.71
N GLU A 42 -15.44 13.84 19.52
CA GLU A 42 -15.63 15.29 19.64
C GLU A 42 -15.40 16.07 18.32
N THR A 43 -16.01 17.27 18.28
CA THR A 43 -15.85 18.26 17.21
C THR A 43 -14.74 19.28 17.51
N ALA A 44 -14.22 19.30 18.74
CA ALA A 44 -13.06 20.11 19.09
C ALA A 44 -11.79 19.44 18.55
N SER A 45 -10.92 20.20 17.89
CA SER A 45 -9.58 19.72 17.58
C SER A 45 -8.81 19.51 18.88
N ILE A 46 -8.51 18.24 19.21
CA ILE A 46 -7.67 17.82 20.35
C ILE A 46 -6.56 16.93 19.81
N THR A 47 -5.33 17.14 20.28
CA THR A 47 -4.18 16.29 19.97
C THR A 47 -3.43 15.87 21.23
N ILE A 48 -2.87 14.66 21.20
CA ILE A 48 -1.90 14.14 22.18
C ILE A 48 -0.58 13.94 21.41
N ASN A 49 0.50 14.57 21.86
CA ASN A 49 1.82 14.60 21.22
C ASN A 49 1.80 15.00 19.73
N GLY A 50 0.85 15.87 19.36
CA GLY A 50 0.62 16.34 17.98
C GLY A 50 -0.26 15.41 17.12
N ILE A 51 -0.59 14.22 17.62
CA ILE A 51 -1.42 13.21 16.96
C ILE A 51 -2.89 13.45 17.30
N ALA A 52 -3.79 13.37 16.32
CA ALA A 52 -5.20 13.68 16.52
C ALA A 52 -5.93 12.65 17.39
N GLY A 53 -6.71 13.14 18.35
CA GLY A 53 -7.47 12.37 19.34
C GLY A 53 -7.27 12.87 20.77
N SER A 54 -8.27 12.62 21.60
CA SER A 54 -8.35 12.95 23.03
C SER A 54 -8.13 11.75 23.95
N LYS A 55 -8.11 10.52 23.41
CA LYS A 55 -7.78 9.29 24.13
C LYS A 55 -6.85 8.39 23.32
N HIS A 56 -5.62 8.17 23.79
CA HIS A 56 -4.64 7.30 23.14
C HIS A 56 -4.04 6.26 24.09
N TYR A 57 -3.75 5.07 23.56
CA TYR A 57 -2.82 4.13 24.19
C TYR A 57 -1.41 4.32 23.62
N LEU A 58 -0.46 4.66 24.49
CA LEU A 58 0.94 4.94 24.18
C LEU A 58 1.85 3.86 24.79
N VAL A 59 2.96 3.53 24.13
CA VAL A 59 3.97 2.54 24.54
C VAL A 59 5.35 3.15 24.27
N TRP A 60 6.33 2.99 25.15
CA TRP A 60 7.70 3.50 24.97
C TRP A 60 8.73 2.38 24.76
N ASN A 61 9.77 2.65 23.97
CA ASN A 61 10.89 1.73 23.75
C ASN A 61 12.06 1.92 24.76
N CYS A 62 12.03 2.98 25.58
CA CYS A 62 13.11 3.41 26.46
C CYS A 62 12.60 3.95 27.79
N ALA A 63 13.40 3.77 28.85
CA ALA A 63 13.10 4.23 30.20
C ALA A 63 13.36 5.74 30.41
N GLY A 64 12.93 6.26 31.56
CA GLY A 64 13.01 7.67 31.96
C GLY A 64 11.64 8.34 32.07
N THR A 65 11.58 9.51 32.70
CA THR A 65 10.39 10.35 32.76
C THR A 65 10.08 10.92 31.37
N LYS A 66 8.81 10.85 30.96
CA LYS A 66 8.31 11.25 29.64
C LYS A 66 7.26 12.34 29.80
N THR A 67 7.40 13.42 29.05
CA THR A 67 6.38 14.48 28.97
C THR A 67 5.36 14.13 27.90
N ILE A 68 4.09 14.20 28.26
CA ILE A 68 2.95 14.11 27.34
C ILE A 68 2.42 15.52 27.15
N HIS A 69 2.27 15.95 25.90
CA HIS A 69 1.80 17.27 25.52
C HIS A 69 0.41 17.14 24.91
N VAL A 70 -0.57 17.88 25.44
CA VAL A 70 -1.92 17.95 24.89
C VAL A 70 -2.17 19.38 24.39
N ALA A 71 -2.75 19.49 23.20
CA ALA A 71 -3.17 20.76 22.63
C ALA A 71 -4.65 20.67 22.18
N ALA A 72 -5.39 21.77 22.32
CA ALA A 72 -6.79 21.84 21.92
C ALA A 72 -7.18 23.21 21.37
N GLY A 73 -8.08 23.23 20.38
CA GLY A 73 -8.60 24.43 19.72
C GLY A 73 -7.87 24.79 18.42
N ALA A 74 -8.12 26.00 17.92
CA ALA A 74 -7.51 26.56 16.71
C ALA A 74 -6.50 27.67 17.03
N ARG A 75 -5.66 28.08 16.05
CA ARG A 75 -4.52 29.03 16.17
C ARG A 75 -4.72 30.13 17.22
N ASN A 76 -5.80 30.90 17.09
CA ASN A 76 -6.06 32.09 17.91
C ASN A 76 -6.70 31.80 19.30
N THR A 77 -6.84 30.52 19.66
CA THR A 77 -7.57 30.01 20.84
C THR A 77 -6.89 28.81 21.49
N LEU A 78 -5.64 28.51 21.09
CA LEU A 78 -4.94 27.28 21.42
C LEU A 78 -4.72 27.15 22.94
N GLN A 79 -5.23 26.07 23.51
CA GLN A 79 -5.00 25.67 24.89
C GLN A 79 -3.98 24.53 24.88
N THR A 80 -3.01 24.56 25.78
CA THR A 80 -2.03 23.48 25.95
C THR A 80 -1.94 23.06 27.41
N MET A 81 -1.66 21.77 27.63
CA MET A 81 -1.44 21.19 28.94
C MET A 81 -0.38 20.09 28.83
N GLN A 82 0.33 19.82 29.92
CA GLN A 82 1.34 18.76 29.97
C GLN A 82 1.07 17.81 31.14
N ALA A 83 1.40 16.55 30.95
CA ALA A 83 1.48 15.52 31.97
C ALA A 83 2.85 14.84 31.93
N GLN A 84 3.21 14.13 33.00
CA GLN A 84 4.43 13.31 33.06
C GLN A 84 4.08 11.88 33.44
N VAL A 85 4.83 10.93 32.86
CA VAL A 85 4.77 9.51 33.19
C VAL A 85 6.18 8.94 33.29
N ASP A 86 6.38 7.99 34.19
CA ASP A 86 7.69 7.37 34.41
C ASP A 86 7.78 5.99 33.74
N ILE A 87 8.69 5.84 32.79
CA ILE A 87 8.96 4.57 32.13
C ILE A 87 10.15 3.90 32.82
N THR A 88 9.93 2.72 33.38
CA THR A 88 10.93 1.95 34.13
C THR A 88 11.61 0.89 33.25
N GLN A 89 12.83 0.51 33.60
CA GLN A 89 13.52 -0.60 32.93
C GLN A 89 12.80 -1.93 33.22
N PRO A 90 12.71 -2.87 32.25
CA PRO A 90 12.10 -4.18 32.47
C PRO A 90 12.76 -4.94 33.62
N ALA A 91 11.96 -5.51 34.53
CA ALA A 91 12.46 -6.19 35.72
C ALA A 91 13.31 -7.45 35.44
N ASP A 92 13.22 -8.06 34.25
CA ASP A 92 14.09 -9.17 33.82
C ASP A 92 15.34 -8.70 33.03
N GLY A 93 15.55 -7.39 32.91
CA GLY A 93 16.70 -6.77 32.23
C GLY A 93 16.77 -7.04 30.72
N ARG A 94 15.68 -7.51 30.10
CA ARG A 94 15.63 -7.89 28.68
C ARG A 94 14.77 -6.91 27.90
N ALA A 95 15.14 -6.65 26.65
CA ALA A 95 14.29 -5.93 25.72
C ALA A 95 12.94 -6.65 25.60
N PRO A 96 11.82 -5.99 25.95
CA PRO A 96 10.51 -6.62 25.96
C PRO A 96 9.93 -6.66 24.55
N PRO A 97 8.93 -7.53 24.27
CA PRO A 97 8.16 -7.46 23.03
C PRO A 97 7.56 -6.07 22.83
N LEU A 98 7.72 -5.49 21.64
CA LEU A 98 7.17 -4.16 21.29
C LEU A 98 6.27 -4.27 20.06
N LEU A 99 5.08 -3.66 20.15
CA LEU A 99 4.13 -3.57 19.02
C LEU A 99 4.43 -2.32 18.17
N ARG A 100 5.14 -2.53 17.05
CA ARG A 100 5.39 -1.52 16.01
C ARG A 100 4.32 -1.63 14.92
N ALA A 101 3.97 -0.50 14.30
CA ALA A 101 3.07 -0.44 13.15
C ALA A 101 3.73 0.29 11.98
N HIS A 102 3.34 -0.03 10.75
CA HIS A 102 3.83 0.58 9.52
C HIS A 102 2.71 0.73 8.48
N VAL A 103 2.80 1.79 7.68
CA VAL A 103 1.89 2.07 6.55
C VAL A 103 2.15 1.10 5.40
N LEU A 104 1.10 0.72 4.67
CA LEU A 104 1.19 0.03 3.39
C LEU A 104 0.97 1.06 2.25
N PRO A 105 1.96 1.45 1.42
CA PRO A 105 1.83 2.62 0.54
C PRO A 105 0.86 2.36 -0.62
N HIS A 106 0.64 1.08 -0.94
CA HIS A 106 -0.33 0.60 -1.92
C HIS A 106 -1.76 0.45 -1.37
N LYS A 107 -1.98 0.74 -0.07
CA LYS A 107 -3.28 0.71 0.62
C LYS A 107 -3.36 1.83 1.67
N PRO A 108 -3.83 3.04 1.30
CA PRO A 108 -3.77 4.24 2.15
C PRO A 108 -4.49 4.17 3.51
N THR A 109 -5.37 3.19 3.71
CA THR A 109 -6.13 2.96 4.95
C THR A 109 -5.69 1.71 5.71
N ALA A 110 -4.62 1.05 5.28
CA ALA A 110 -4.13 -0.20 5.86
C ALA A 110 -2.79 -0.08 6.58
N LEU A 111 -2.65 -0.85 7.65
CA LEU A 111 -1.45 -0.96 8.47
C LEU A 111 -0.99 -2.41 8.56
N GLY A 112 0.32 -2.60 8.49
CA GLY A 112 0.96 -3.81 9.01
C GLY A 112 1.38 -3.57 10.47
N PHE A 113 1.14 -4.56 11.31
CA PHE A 113 1.55 -4.58 12.72
C PHE A 113 2.58 -5.68 12.91
N VAL A 114 3.66 -5.39 13.63
CA VAL A 114 4.77 -6.32 13.86
C VAL A 114 5.25 -6.29 15.31
N VAL A 115 5.50 -7.47 15.89
CA VAL A 115 5.98 -7.61 17.28
C VAL A 115 7.48 -7.85 17.27
N ILE A 116 8.26 -6.79 17.43
CA ILE A 116 9.72 -6.90 17.56
C ILE A 116 10.10 -7.39 18.96
N ASN A 117 11.32 -7.91 19.11
CA ASN A 117 11.85 -8.56 20.33
C ASN A 117 11.14 -9.84 20.82
N ALA A 118 10.06 -10.29 20.16
CA ALA A 118 9.46 -11.59 20.43
C ALA A 118 10.47 -12.74 20.17
N ARG A 119 10.56 -13.72 21.09
CA ARG A 119 11.59 -14.77 21.01
C ARG A 119 11.33 -15.79 19.89
N ALA A 120 11.97 -15.59 18.74
CA ALA A 120 11.98 -16.55 17.64
C ALA A 120 12.78 -17.82 17.99
N ASN A 121 12.09 -18.84 18.51
CA ASN A 121 12.53 -20.23 18.69
C ASN A 121 13.97 -20.39 19.23
N ALA A 122 14.21 -19.87 20.43
CA ALA A 122 15.33 -20.36 21.23
C ALA A 122 15.07 -21.83 21.61
N ALA A 123 16.00 -22.73 21.28
CA ALA A 123 15.98 -24.09 21.84
C ALA A 123 16.03 -24.01 23.38
N PRO A 124 15.39 -24.94 24.12
CA PRO A 124 15.34 -24.88 25.58
C PRO A 124 16.75 -24.80 26.17
N ASP A 125 16.95 -23.83 27.07
CA ASP A 125 18.25 -23.51 27.67
C ASP A 125 18.84 -24.74 28.38
N THR A 126 19.72 -25.49 27.71
CA THR A 126 20.54 -26.51 28.36
C THR A 126 21.44 -25.81 29.38
N PRO A 127 21.36 -26.16 30.68
CA PRO A 127 22.05 -25.40 31.72
C PRO A 127 23.56 -25.42 31.49
N ARG A 128 24.15 -24.24 31.27
CA ARG A 128 25.60 -24.08 31.12
C ARG A 128 26.31 -24.61 32.37
N MET A 129 26.99 -25.75 32.24
CA MET A 129 27.98 -26.16 33.24
C MET A 129 29.06 -25.07 33.36
N PRO A 130 29.57 -24.79 34.58
CA PRO A 130 30.69 -23.87 34.74
C PRO A 130 31.95 -24.43 34.04
N PRO A 131 32.87 -23.56 33.58
CA PRO A 131 34.05 -23.98 32.84
C PRO A 131 34.96 -24.86 33.72
N ARG A 132 35.00 -26.16 33.42
CA ARG A 132 35.84 -27.13 34.11
C ARG A 132 37.30 -26.91 33.68
N LYS A 133 38.20 -26.73 34.66
CA LYS A 133 39.65 -26.59 34.38
C LYS A 133 40.17 -27.81 33.61
N GLN A 134 41.09 -27.53 32.69
CA GLN A 134 41.65 -28.49 31.75
C GLN A 134 42.98 -29.03 32.27
N ASP A 135 42.93 -30.11 33.04
CA ASP A 135 44.10 -30.87 33.49
C ASP A 135 44.31 -32.15 32.65
N GLN A 136 45.52 -32.71 32.73
CA GLN A 136 46.09 -33.56 31.68
C GLN A 136 45.67 -35.06 31.73
N ALA A 137 46.01 -35.77 30.65
CA ALA A 137 45.49 -37.09 30.31
C ALA A 137 46.06 -38.26 31.12
N SER A 138 45.28 -39.35 31.21
CA SER A 138 45.72 -40.75 31.35
C SER A 138 44.60 -41.70 30.92
N ALA A 139 44.91 -42.94 30.54
CA ALA A 139 43.99 -43.83 29.82
C ALA A 139 43.69 -45.16 30.55
N SER A 140 42.45 -45.66 30.44
CA SER A 140 42.04 -47.08 30.53
C SER A 140 40.52 -47.25 30.34
N GLY A 141 40.08 -48.44 29.90
CA GLY A 141 38.67 -48.90 29.97
C GLY A 141 38.50 -49.95 31.09
N PRO A 142 37.43 -50.80 31.13
CA PRO A 142 36.40 -51.03 30.08
C PRO A 142 34.93 -51.25 30.57
N ALA A 143 34.02 -51.50 29.62
CA ALA A 143 32.83 -52.38 29.64
C ALA A 143 31.69 -52.30 30.72
N ILE A 144 30.51 -51.82 30.27
CA ILE A 144 29.11 -52.34 30.38
C ILE A 144 28.78 -53.40 31.47
N PRO A 145 27.76 -53.17 32.34
CA PRO A 145 26.48 -53.91 32.22
C PRO A 145 25.18 -53.06 32.46
N PRO A 146 23.97 -53.51 32.01
CA PRO A 146 22.72 -52.71 32.07
C PRO A 146 21.62 -53.22 33.04
N GLY A 147 20.72 -52.30 33.44
CA GLY A 147 19.36 -52.56 34.00
C GLY A 147 19.24 -52.67 35.53
N PRO A 148 18.01 -52.81 36.11
CA PRO A 148 16.69 -52.88 35.46
C PRO A 148 15.61 -51.90 36.03
N ILE A 149 14.42 -51.93 35.40
CA ILE A 149 13.19 -51.18 35.75
C ILE A 149 12.42 -51.85 36.92
N ARG A 150 11.75 -51.09 37.81
CA ARG A 150 10.52 -51.49 38.55
C ARG A 150 9.62 -50.27 38.96
N PRO A 151 8.31 -50.45 39.29
CA PRO A 151 7.29 -49.43 38.95
C PRO A 151 6.22 -49.04 40.02
N ARG A 152 5.53 -47.92 39.73
CA ARG A 152 4.08 -47.62 39.85
C ARG A 152 3.33 -47.79 41.19
N ALA A 153 2.85 -46.66 41.72
CA ALA A 153 1.61 -46.52 42.51
C ALA A 153 1.04 -45.08 42.39
N ALA A 154 -0.04 -44.74 43.09
CA ALA A 154 -1.41 -44.73 42.56
C ALA A 154 -2.42 -44.11 43.57
N HIS A 155 -3.64 -43.77 43.09
CA HIS A 155 -4.84 -43.34 43.87
C HIS A 155 -4.79 -41.96 44.56
N ALA A 156 -5.91 -41.27 44.88
CA ALA A 156 -7.29 -41.20 44.31
C ALA A 156 -8.14 -40.11 45.06
N GLY A 157 -9.27 -39.66 44.47
CA GLY A 157 -10.27 -38.74 45.07
C GLY A 157 -10.28 -37.34 44.41
N LEU A 158 -11.39 -36.65 44.03
CA LEU A 158 -12.84 -36.73 44.34
C LEU A 158 -13.16 -36.49 45.84
N ALA A 159 -14.02 -35.55 46.28
CA ALA A 159 -14.84 -34.50 45.62
C ALA A 159 -15.04 -33.31 46.65
N ASP A 160 -15.91 -32.29 46.57
CA ASP A 160 -17.09 -31.97 45.72
C ASP A 160 -17.41 -30.42 45.73
N SER A 161 -18.66 -30.01 45.46
CA SER A 161 -19.10 -28.67 44.99
C SER A 161 -20.06 -27.92 45.94
N THR A 162 -20.18 -26.57 45.87
CA THR A 162 -21.46 -25.82 45.64
C THR A 162 -21.40 -24.26 45.77
N LEU A 163 -22.04 -23.59 44.80
CA LEU A 163 -22.74 -22.27 44.86
C LEU A 163 -21.94 -20.93 44.83
N LEU A 164 -22.68 -19.85 44.51
CA LEU A 164 -22.27 -18.60 43.81
C LEU A 164 -22.80 -17.33 44.52
N PRO A 165 -22.56 -16.10 44.02
CA PRO A 165 -21.34 -15.37 43.63
C PRO A 165 -21.26 -14.06 44.49
N PRO A 166 -20.92 -12.82 44.02
CA PRO A 166 -19.96 -12.28 43.02
C PRO A 166 -18.91 -11.35 43.74
N PRO A 167 -18.23 -10.34 43.13
CA PRO A 167 -18.00 -10.00 41.72
C PRO A 167 -16.51 -9.79 41.32
N GLY A 168 -16.24 -9.71 40.02
CA GLY A 168 -15.51 -8.53 39.50
C GLY A 168 -14.19 -8.74 38.75
N ASP A 169 -13.40 -9.77 39.06
CA ASP A 169 -12.11 -10.01 38.38
C ASP A 169 -12.21 -11.05 37.26
N ILE A 170 -11.41 -10.86 36.20
CA ILE A 170 -11.34 -11.77 35.04
C ILE A 170 -10.20 -12.76 35.28
N ASP A 171 -10.50 -13.89 35.92
CA ASP A 171 -9.56 -15.01 36.00
C ASP A 171 -9.28 -15.58 34.60
N ILE A 172 -8.03 -15.48 34.16
CA ILE A 172 -7.56 -16.06 32.90
C ILE A 172 -7.28 -17.55 33.16
N PRO A 173 -7.95 -18.49 32.48
CA PRO A 173 -7.65 -19.91 32.63
C PRO A 173 -6.22 -20.19 32.14
N VAL A 174 -5.41 -20.80 33.01
CA VAL A 174 -4.02 -21.19 32.68
C VAL A 174 -4.06 -22.39 31.73
N LEU A 175 -4.12 -22.09 30.43
CA LEU A 175 -4.09 -23.07 29.36
C LEU A 175 -2.80 -23.90 29.36
N ALA A 176 -2.88 -25.09 28.74
CA ALA A 176 -1.77 -26.02 28.62
C ALA A 176 -0.52 -25.41 27.97
N SER A 177 0.65 -25.99 28.23
CA SER A 177 1.95 -25.43 27.86
C SER A 177 2.11 -25.22 26.34
N VAL A 178 1.84 -23.99 25.88
CA VAL A 178 1.98 -23.61 24.47
C VAL A 178 3.43 -23.78 24.03
N THR A 179 3.66 -24.47 22.91
CA THR A 179 5.01 -24.86 22.44
C THR A 179 5.69 -23.80 21.56
N GLN A 180 4.94 -22.82 21.08
CA GLN A 180 5.44 -21.68 20.29
C GLN A 180 4.67 -20.39 20.70
N PRO A 181 5.24 -19.18 20.51
CA PRO A 181 4.52 -17.95 20.80
C PRO A 181 3.25 -17.78 19.95
N THR A 182 2.14 -17.38 20.59
CA THR A 182 0.88 -17.05 19.92
C THR A 182 0.50 -15.60 20.17
N TYR A 183 -0.13 -15.00 19.16
CA TYR A 183 -0.45 -13.57 19.11
C TYR A 183 -1.95 -13.44 18.80
N GLY A 184 -2.74 -13.10 19.81
CA GLY A 184 -4.14 -12.72 19.66
C GLY A 184 -4.22 -11.22 19.40
N TRP A 185 -4.95 -10.81 18.38
CA TRP A 185 -5.11 -9.44 17.95
C TRP A 185 -6.57 -9.04 18.08
N ASN A 186 -6.83 -7.89 18.69
CA ASN A 186 -8.11 -7.21 18.64
C ASN A 186 -7.86 -5.85 17.98
N LEU A 187 -8.36 -5.73 16.75
CA LEU A 187 -8.20 -4.58 15.87
C LEU A 187 -9.48 -3.75 15.98
N ASP A 188 -9.65 -3.11 17.14
CA ASP A 188 -10.80 -2.28 17.49
C ASP A 188 -12.16 -3.01 17.33
N GLY A 189 -12.24 -4.28 17.72
CA GLY A 189 -13.43 -5.13 17.62
C GLY A 189 -13.35 -6.25 16.57
N VAL A 190 -12.36 -6.22 15.68
CA VAL A 190 -12.05 -7.37 14.81
C VAL A 190 -11.00 -8.25 15.50
N THR A 191 -11.39 -9.41 15.98
CA THR A 191 -10.48 -10.38 16.62
C THR A 191 -9.86 -11.33 15.59
N MET A 192 -8.55 -11.56 15.67
CA MET A 192 -7.79 -12.47 14.80
C MET A 192 -6.63 -13.10 15.57
N HIS A 193 -6.28 -14.36 15.28
CA HIS A 193 -5.14 -15.04 15.90
C HIS A 193 -4.04 -15.36 14.88
N THR A 194 -2.77 -15.21 15.26
CA THR A 194 -1.62 -15.59 14.43
C THR A 194 -0.57 -16.36 15.23
N ARG A 195 0.17 -17.25 14.54
CA ARG A 195 1.36 -17.95 15.05
C ARG A 195 2.68 -17.25 14.66
N ARG A 196 2.59 -16.00 14.19
CA ARG A 196 3.71 -15.14 13.77
C ARG A 196 3.54 -13.74 14.37
N PRO A 197 4.63 -13.02 14.69
CA PRO A 197 4.60 -11.66 15.22
C PRO A 197 4.20 -10.61 14.16
N TYR A 198 3.20 -10.88 13.32
CA TYR A 198 2.82 -10.03 12.19
C TYR A 198 1.35 -10.19 11.81
N ILE A 199 0.67 -9.09 11.46
CA ILE A 199 -0.68 -9.06 10.86
C ILE A 199 -0.86 -7.80 9.99
N GLU A 200 -1.66 -7.88 8.92
CA GLU A 200 -2.08 -6.75 8.07
C GLU A 200 -3.58 -6.50 8.29
N HIS A 201 -4.02 -5.24 8.35
CA HIS A 201 -5.44 -4.88 8.43
C HIS A 201 -5.75 -3.54 7.73
N ASP A 202 -6.92 -3.46 7.10
CA ASP A 202 -7.41 -2.28 6.39
C ASP A 202 -8.61 -1.70 7.14
N PHE A 203 -8.47 -0.47 7.63
CA PHE A 203 -9.49 0.21 8.43
C PHE A 203 -10.47 1.01 7.58
N GLY A 204 -10.33 1.01 6.25
CA GLY A 204 -11.06 1.90 5.34
C GLY A 204 -12.59 1.78 5.39
N ASP A 205 -13.14 0.59 5.65
CA ASP A 205 -14.59 0.40 5.81
C ASP A 205 -15.15 0.94 7.13
N ARG A 206 -14.28 1.39 8.04
CA ARG A 206 -14.61 1.83 9.41
C ARG A 206 -14.32 3.30 9.66
N LEU A 207 -13.85 4.04 8.65
CA LEU A 207 -13.69 5.48 8.71
C LEU A 207 -15.06 6.16 8.59
N ASP A 208 -15.38 7.06 9.52
CA ASP A 208 -16.59 7.87 9.45
C ASP A 208 -16.48 8.87 8.28
N PRO A 209 -17.34 8.79 7.24
CA PRO A 209 -17.28 9.69 6.07
C PRO A 209 -17.57 11.16 6.40
N HIS A 210 -18.03 11.47 7.61
CA HIS A 210 -18.30 12.81 8.10
C HIS A 210 -17.21 13.35 9.05
N ARG A 211 -16.08 12.64 9.21
CA ARG A 211 -14.96 13.08 10.08
C ARG A 211 -13.59 13.03 9.37
N PRO A 212 -12.68 13.98 9.67
CA PRO A 212 -11.36 14.06 9.02
C PRO A 212 -10.40 12.93 9.40
N HIS A 213 -10.66 12.23 10.51
CA HIS A 213 -9.89 11.07 10.95
C HIS A 213 -10.75 10.16 11.85
N THR A 214 -10.24 8.97 12.17
CA THR A 214 -10.81 8.07 13.18
C THR A 214 -9.68 7.43 13.99
N VAL A 215 -9.84 7.38 15.32
CA VAL A 215 -8.88 6.75 16.23
C VAL A 215 -9.34 5.32 16.54
N PHE A 216 -8.48 4.34 16.31
CA PHE A 216 -8.73 2.92 16.58
C PHE A 216 -7.82 2.42 17.72
N HIS A 217 -8.35 1.54 18.56
CA HIS A 217 -7.63 0.96 19.68
C HIS A 217 -7.22 -0.49 19.40
N ILE A 218 -5.93 -0.70 19.18
CA ILE A 218 -5.32 -2.01 18.93
C ILE A 218 -4.94 -2.66 20.26
N THR A 219 -5.32 -3.93 20.45
CA THR A 219 -4.85 -4.75 21.58
C THR A 219 -4.19 -6.02 21.05
N LEU A 220 -2.96 -6.26 21.47
CA LEU A 220 -2.20 -7.49 21.26
C LEU A 220 -2.15 -8.28 22.58
N THR A 221 -2.59 -9.52 22.54
CA THR A 221 -2.46 -10.52 23.61
C THR A 221 -1.38 -11.53 23.19
N LEU A 222 -0.20 -11.45 23.82
CA LEU A 222 0.95 -12.31 23.54
C LEU A 222 1.07 -13.40 24.62
N GLN A 223 1.07 -14.66 24.20
CA GLN A 223 1.39 -15.81 25.04
C GLN A 223 2.71 -16.45 24.55
N GLU A 224 3.81 -16.24 25.28
CA GLU A 224 5.09 -16.93 25.07
C GLU A 224 5.13 -18.27 25.84
N PRO A 225 5.82 -19.32 25.35
CA PRO A 225 6.03 -20.57 26.09
C PRO A 225 6.65 -20.35 27.48
N GLY A 226 6.02 -20.89 28.53
CA GLY A 226 6.52 -20.82 29.91
C GLY A 226 6.55 -19.42 30.53
N ARG A 227 5.73 -18.48 30.03
CA ARG A 227 5.62 -17.10 30.51
C ARG A 227 4.16 -16.69 30.73
N PRO A 228 3.87 -15.68 31.58
CA PRO A 228 2.52 -15.14 31.69
C PRO A 228 2.09 -14.44 30.39
N VAL A 229 0.79 -14.39 30.16
CA VAL A 229 0.17 -13.55 29.11
C VAL A 229 0.64 -12.10 29.27
N ARG A 230 1.01 -11.45 28.16
CA ARG A 230 1.25 -10.00 28.09
C ARG A 230 0.19 -9.36 27.21
N VAL A 231 -0.35 -8.23 27.65
CA VAL A 231 -1.30 -7.42 26.87
C VAL A 231 -0.65 -6.08 26.55
N ILE A 232 -0.53 -5.76 25.26
CA ILE A 232 0.02 -4.49 24.75
C ILE A 232 -1.09 -3.79 23.97
N ARG A 233 -1.45 -2.58 24.38
CA ARG A 233 -2.40 -1.70 23.68
C ARG A 233 -1.69 -0.55 22.97
N ARG A 234 -2.21 -0.14 21.81
CA ARG A 234 -1.73 1.04 21.07
C ARG A 234 -2.86 1.71 20.31
N SER A 235 -2.86 3.04 20.25
CA SER A 235 -3.75 3.79 19.35
C SER A 235 -3.13 4.05 17.99
N VAL A 236 -3.97 4.01 16.96
CA VAL A 236 -3.66 4.49 15.61
C VAL A 236 -4.76 5.49 15.19
N SER A 237 -4.38 6.62 14.62
CA SER A 237 -5.26 7.68 14.15
C SER A 237 -5.16 7.75 12.63
N ILE A 238 -6.26 7.50 11.93
CA ILE A 238 -6.27 7.29 10.47
C ILE A 238 -7.07 8.42 9.83
N ALA A 239 -6.40 9.23 9.00
CA ALA A 239 -7.00 10.34 8.28
C ALA A 239 -7.91 9.83 7.14
N ASN A 240 -9.02 10.53 6.90
CA ASN A 240 -10.04 10.11 5.94
C ASN A 240 -9.94 10.91 4.63
N PRO A 241 -9.37 10.33 3.54
CA PRO A 241 -9.30 11.00 2.23
C PRO A 241 -10.67 11.28 1.60
N TYR A 242 -11.69 10.50 1.95
CA TYR A 242 -13.05 10.75 1.46
C TYR A 242 -13.62 12.04 2.05
N PHE A 243 -13.46 12.24 3.36
CA PHE A 243 -13.85 13.47 4.03
C PHE A 243 -13.09 14.69 3.48
N LEU A 244 -11.77 14.59 3.29
CA LEU A 244 -10.96 15.67 2.71
C LEU A 244 -11.43 16.08 1.31
N SER A 245 -11.81 15.10 0.47
CA SER A 245 -12.40 15.36 -0.84
C SER A 245 -13.76 16.07 -0.72
N ARG A 246 -14.63 15.58 0.18
CA ARG A 246 -15.97 16.14 0.38
C ARG A 246 -15.95 17.55 0.96
N GLN A 247 -15.01 17.85 1.86
CA GLN A 247 -14.78 19.19 2.42
C GLN A 247 -14.49 20.22 1.31
N ARG A 248 -13.79 19.80 0.25
CA ARG A 248 -13.50 20.60 -0.96
C ARG A 248 -14.58 20.48 -2.04
N GLY A 249 -15.78 20.05 -1.67
CA GLY A 249 -16.96 20.04 -2.54
C GLY A 249 -16.99 18.93 -3.59
N ILE A 250 -16.17 17.87 -3.46
CA ILE A 250 -16.13 16.76 -4.43
C ILE A 250 -16.37 15.43 -3.71
N VAL A 251 -17.40 14.70 -4.13
CA VAL A 251 -17.63 13.32 -3.68
C VAL A 251 -16.68 12.41 -4.48
N ARG A 252 -15.68 11.82 -3.80
CA ARG A 252 -14.64 10.97 -4.43
C ARG A 252 -14.61 9.56 -3.79
N PRO A 253 -15.60 8.69 -4.06
CA PRO A 253 -15.75 7.41 -3.36
C PRO A 253 -14.52 6.49 -3.53
N PRO A 254 -14.05 5.81 -2.47
CA PRO A 254 -12.83 5.01 -2.51
C PRO A 254 -12.97 3.76 -3.40
N LEU A 255 -11.89 3.44 -4.12
CA LEU A 255 -11.73 2.15 -4.78
C LEU A 255 -11.37 1.06 -3.76
N ARG A 256 -11.75 -0.19 -4.05
CA ARG A 256 -11.61 -1.34 -3.14
C ARG A 256 -10.80 -2.45 -3.77
N GLN A 257 -11.26 -2.96 -4.91
CA GLN A 257 -10.50 -3.82 -5.80
C GLN A 257 -10.26 -3.05 -7.10
N CYS A 258 -9.11 -3.24 -7.74
CA CYS A 258 -8.80 -2.64 -9.03
C CYS A 258 -7.81 -3.54 -9.73
N ASP A 259 -8.15 -3.99 -10.94
CA ASP A 259 -7.26 -4.80 -11.76
C ASP A 259 -6.01 -3.95 -12.09
N LEU A 260 -4.79 -4.49 -11.99
CA LEU A 260 -3.58 -3.67 -12.14
C LEU A 260 -3.28 -3.31 -13.61
N SER A 261 -3.75 -4.14 -14.53
CA SER A 261 -3.37 -4.19 -15.94
C SER A 261 -4.58 -4.46 -16.80
N VAL A 262 -4.68 -3.83 -17.97
CA VAL A 262 -5.66 -4.29 -18.97
C VAL A 262 -5.22 -5.59 -19.62
N ARG A 263 -6.18 -6.47 -19.86
CA ARG A 263 -6.04 -7.69 -20.67
C ARG A 263 -6.65 -7.44 -22.05
N HIS A 264 -5.92 -7.79 -23.11
CA HIS A 264 -6.43 -7.71 -24.47
C HIS A 264 -7.28 -8.96 -24.80
N GLY A 265 -8.44 -8.75 -25.41
CA GLY A 265 -9.37 -9.80 -25.85
C GLY A 265 -10.66 -9.23 -26.45
N ASP A 266 -11.30 -9.97 -27.36
CA ASP A 266 -12.52 -9.56 -28.09
C ASP A 266 -12.41 -8.16 -28.76
N GLY A 267 -11.28 -7.89 -29.42
CA GLY A 267 -10.99 -6.58 -30.02
C GLY A 267 -10.91 -5.39 -29.03
N CYS A 268 -10.79 -5.66 -27.72
CA CYS A 268 -10.83 -4.66 -26.66
C CYS A 268 -9.70 -4.83 -25.63
N PHE A 269 -9.37 -3.74 -24.94
CA PHE A 269 -8.64 -3.77 -23.68
C PHE A 269 -9.65 -3.78 -22.52
N ARG A 270 -9.65 -4.86 -21.76
CA ARG A 270 -10.58 -5.13 -20.65
C ARG A 270 -9.89 -5.04 -19.29
N ALA A 271 -10.58 -4.47 -18.31
CA ALA A 271 -10.26 -4.50 -16.90
C ALA A 271 -11.52 -4.17 -16.09
N GLY A 272 -11.42 -4.04 -14.78
CA GLY A 272 -12.43 -3.39 -13.97
C GLY A 272 -11.94 -3.09 -12.56
N PHE A 273 -12.83 -2.54 -11.76
CA PHE A 273 -12.56 -2.07 -10.41
C PHE A 273 -13.85 -2.03 -9.60
N SER A 274 -13.78 -2.07 -8.28
CA SER A 274 -14.92 -1.90 -7.40
C SER A 274 -14.82 -0.62 -6.60
N VAL A 275 -15.96 0.05 -6.44
CA VAL A 275 -16.11 1.35 -5.77
C VAL A 275 -16.96 1.15 -4.53
N ARG A 276 -16.48 1.55 -3.35
CA ARG A 276 -17.32 1.62 -2.15
C ARG A 276 -17.97 3.00 -2.09
N ASN A 277 -19.29 3.05 -2.13
CA ASN A 277 -20.03 4.25 -1.78
C ASN A 277 -20.23 4.30 -0.24
N PRO A 278 -19.71 5.32 0.46
CA PRO A 278 -19.92 5.49 1.89
C PRO A 278 -21.13 6.39 2.21
N GLU A 279 -21.83 6.93 1.20
CA GLU A 279 -23.03 7.73 1.44
C GLU A 279 -24.25 6.86 1.77
N PRO A 280 -25.17 7.35 2.63
CA PRO A 280 -26.46 6.73 2.88
C PRO A 280 -27.44 6.83 1.70
N ALA A 281 -27.03 7.45 0.59
CA ALA A 281 -27.80 7.57 -0.65
C ALA A 281 -26.99 7.08 -1.85
N ALA A 282 -27.69 6.64 -2.91
CA ALA A 282 -27.04 6.14 -4.12
C ALA A 282 -26.45 7.28 -4.96
N LEU A 283 -25.25 7.07 -5.49
CA LEU A 283 -24.57 8.01 -6.39
C LEU A 283 -24.75 7.56 -7.84
N THR A 284 -24.93 8.48 -8.79
CA THR A 284 -25.04 8.13 -10.22
C THR A 284 -23.90 8.73 -11.02
N LEU A 285 -23.10 7.85 -11.64
CA LEU A 285 -22.10 8.20 -12.65
C LEU A 285 -22.81 8.27 -14.00
N THR A 286 -22.69 9.41 -14.68
CA THR A 286 -23.44 9.77 -15.90
C THR A 286 -22.56 9.87 -17.14
N SER A 287 -21.24 9.87 -16.97
CA SER A 287 -20.27 9.94 -18.05
C SER A 287 -18.95 9.27 -17.69
N MET A 288 -18.25 8.77 -18.70
CA MET A 288 -16.92 8.16 -18.62
C MET A 288 -16.00 8.81 -19.65
N GLN A 289 -14.78 9.10 -19.28
CA GLN A 289 -13.73 9.60 -20.16
C GLN A 289 -12.49 8.73 -20.04
N VAL A 290 -12.00 8.21 -21.17
CA VAL A 290 -10.71 7.50 -21.24
C VAL A 290 -9.59 8.54 -21.37
N GLU A 291 -8.55 8.42 -20.57
CA GLU A 291 -7.26 9.08 -20.79
C GLU A 291 -6.21 8.04 -21.14
N LEU A 292 -5.40 8.32 -22.15
CA LEU A 292 -4.33 7.43 -22.60
C LEU A 292 -2.99 8.02 -22.19
N ILE A 293 -2.10 7.15 -21.70
CA ILE A 293 -0.89 7.55 -21.00
C ILE A 293 0.33 7.02 -21.75
N ALA A 294 1.13 7.93 -22.31
CA ALA A 294 2.34 7.60 -23.04
C ALA A 294 3.58 7.59 -22.12
N ALA A 295 4.55 6.73 -22.43
CA ALA A 295 5.83 6.73 -21.71
C ALA A 295 6.65 8.00 -22.00
N GLU A 296 6.78 8.37 -23.28
CA GLU A 296 7.47 9.57 -23.75
C GLU A 296 6.72 10.20 -24.94
N GLY A 297 6.96 11.50 -25.19
CA GLY A 297 6.40 12.24 -26.33
C GLY A 297 5.94 13.66 -25.99
N PRO A 298 5.67 14.52 -27.00
CA PRO A 298 5.20 15.90 -26.79
C PRO A 298 3.75 16.00 -26.28
N ARG A 299 3.02 14.87 -26.27
CA ARG A 299 1.79 14.67 -25.51
C ARG A 299 1.95 13.40 -24.70
N THR A 300 2.16 13.54 -23.39
CA THR A 300 2.27 12.41 -22.46
C THR A 300 0.90 11.84 -22.05
N PHE A 301 -0.17 12.58 -22.37
CA PHE A 301 -1.56 12.27 -22.08
C PHE A 301 -2.43 12.62 -23.30
N ASP A 302 -3.43 11.79 -23.59
CA ASP A 302 -4.40 11.98 -24.68
C ASP A 302 -5.82 11.67 -24.17
N PRO A 303 -6.56 12.69 -23.68
CA PRO A 303 -7.91 12.52 -23.17
C PRO A 303 -8.89 12.36 -24.34
N ARG A 304 -9.55 11.19 -24.40
CA ARG A 304 -10.57 10.89 -25.40
C ARG A 304 -11.86 11.67 -25.13
N GLY A 305 -12.73 11.69 -26.14
CA GLY A 305 -14.07 12.28 -26.04
C GLY A 305 -14.90 11.57 -24.97
N THR A 306 -15.58 12.35 -24.12
CA THR A 306 -16.45 11.87 -23.06
C THR A 306 -17.62 11.06 -23.62
N GLN A 307 -17.84 9.87 -23.06
CA GLN A 307 -18.91 8.95 -23.42
C GLN A 307 -20.01 8.99 -22.34
N PRO A 308 -21.30 8.97 -22.70
CA PRO A 308 -22.37 8.85 -21.73
C PRO A 308 -22.37 7.46 -21.09
N CYS A 309 -22.63 7.36 -19.79
CA CYS A 309 -22.82 6.09 -19.09
C CYS A 309 -23.95 6.21 -18.06
N ARG A 310 -24.34 5.10 -17.44
CA ARG A 310 -25.25 5.12 -16.29
C ARG A 310 -24.91 3.99 -15.32
N ILE A 311 -24.02 4.29 -14.38
CA ILE A 311 -23.66 3.38 -13.29
C ILE A 311 -24.21 3.96 -11.99
N VAL A 312 -24.94 3.15 -11.23
CA VAL A 312 -25.49 3.53 -9.93
C VAL A 312 -24.67 2.84 -8.85
N LEU A 313 -23.95 3.62 -8.05
CA LEU A 313 -23.24 3.13 -6.87
C LEU A 313 -24.26 3.09 -5.72
N ALA A 314 -24.67 1.89 -5.31
CA ALA A 314 -25.71 1.72 -4.30
C ALA A 314 -25.29 2.30 -2.94
N ALA A 315 -26.26 2.77 -2.14
CA ALA A 315 -25.99 3.38 -0.83
C ALA A 315 -25.25 2.42 0.12
N ASN A 316 -24.22 2.91 0.82
CA ASN A 316 -23.37 2.15 1.75
C ASN A 316 -22.71 0.87 1.18
N ALA A 317 -22.74 0.65 -0.13
CA ALA A 317 -22.39 -0.64 -0.76
C ALA A 317 -21.17 -0.55 -1.69
N GLU A 318 -20.58 -1.71 -1.99
CA GLU A 318 -19.53 -1.86 -3.00
C GLU A 318 -20.16 -2.22 -4.36
N THR A 319 -19.67 -1.62 -5.45
CA THR A 319 -20.19 -1.80 -6.81
C THR A 319 -19.03 -2.04 -7.78
N ARG A 320 -19.01 -3.17 -8.50
CA ARG A 320 -18.05 -3.43 -9.59
C ARG A 320 -18.40 -2.58 -10.80
N VAL A 321 -17.37 -2.06 -11.45
CA VAL A 321 -17.39 -1.29 -12.69
C VAL A 321 -16.39 -1.93 -13.63
N ASP A 322 -16.89 -2.51 -14.72
CA ASP A 322 -16.05 -3.11 -15.75
C ASP A 322 -15.79 -2.12 -16.89
N VAL A 323 -14.59 -2.22 -17.43
CA VAL A 323 -13.98 -1.31 -18.40
C VAL A 323 -13.68 -2.11 -19.65
N ALA A 324 -14.19 -1.66 -20.79
CA ALA A 324 -13.89 -2.24 -22.10
C ALA A 324 -13.61 -1.10 -23.09
N ILE A 325 -12.33 -0.90 -23.41
CA ILE A 325 -11.88 0.14 -24.35
C ILE A 325 -11.55 -0.54 -25.67
N PRO A 326 -12.23 -0.24 -26.80
CA PRO A 326 -11.91 -0.84 -28.10
C PRO A 326 -10.45 -0.61 -28.48
N THR A 327 -9.77 -1.62 -29.04
CA THR A 327 -8.33 -1.54 -29.37
C THR A 327 -8.00 -0.35 -30.26
N ALA A 328 -8.87 0.00 -31.22
CA ALA A 328 -8.70 1.17 -32.08
C ALA A 328 -8.68 2.54 -31.35
N GLN A 329 -9.06 2.60 -30.07
CA GLN A 329 -8.94 3.82 -29.25
C GLN A 329 -7.59 3.90 -28.50
N VAL A 330 -6.90 2.77 -28.27
CA VAL A 330 -5.66 2.67 -27.49
C VAL A 330 -4.45 2.52 -28.42
N PRO A 331 -3.65 3.58 -28.65
CA PRO A 331 -2.56 3.58 -29.62
C PRO A 331 -1.29 2.87 -29.11
N ALA A 332 -0.42 2.51 -30.06
CA ALA A 332 0.91 1.92 -29.88
C ALA A 332 1.68 2.35 -28.61
N HIS A 333 1.76 3.67 -28.40
CA HIS A 333 2.59 4.30 -27.37
C HIS A 333 1.89 4.44 -26.00
N ALA A 334 0.61 4.08 -25.88
CA ALA A 334 -0.12 4.14 -24.62
C ALA A 334 0.30 2.96 -23.72
N THR A 335 1.18 3.21 -22.76
CA THR A 335 1.71 2.19 -21.82
C THR A 335 0.89 2.06 -20.53
N ALA A 336 -0.08 2.95 -20.35
CA ALA A 336 -1.14 2.89 -19.36
C ALA A 336 -2.40 3.59 -19.92
N LEU A 337 -3.52 3.45 -19.23
CA LEU A 337 -4.72 4.27 -19.44
C LEU A 337 -5.43 4.54 -18.11
N ALA A 338 -6.18 5.62 -18.05
CA ALA A 338 -7.08 5.93 -16.95
C ALA A 338 -8.52 6.05 -17.46
N VAL A 339 -9.48 5.84 -16.56
CA VAL A 339 -10.91 6.03 -16.82
C VAL A 339 -11.50 6.91 -15.74
N HIS A 340 -12.00 8.07 -16.17
CA HIS A 340 -12.56 9.10 -15.30
C HIS A 340 -14.08 9.07 -15.43
N TYR A 341 -14.75 8.50 -14.44
CA TYR A 341 -16.19 8.55 -14.33
C TYR A 341 -16.61 9.81 -13.59
N ARG A 342 -17.57 10.56 -14.16
CA ARG A 342 -18.12 11.78 -13.58
C ARG A 342 -19.63 11.61 -13.38
N GLY A 343 -20.15 12.19 -12.30
CA GLY A 343 -21.55 12.08 -11.91
C GLY A 343 -21.98 13.19 -10.95
N THR A 344 -23.11 12.98 -10.28
CA THR A 344 -23.66 13.93 -9.30
C THR A 344 -24.29 13.18 -8.14
N ALA A 345 -24.07 13.68 -6.93
CA ALA A 345 -24.65 13.17 -5.70
C ALA A 345 -26.03 13.81 -5.44
N PRO A 346 -26.90 13.21 -4.59
CA PRO A 346 -28.22 13.76 -4.29
C PRO A 346 -28.23 15.13 -3.60
N ASP A 347 -27.11 15.54 -2.98
CA ASP A 347 -26.88 16.88 -2.41
C ASP A 347 -26.38 17.91 -3.46
N GLY A 348 -26.23 17.48 -4.72
CA GLY A 348 -25.76 18.31 -5.83
C GLY A 348 -24.24 18.32 -6.02
N LEU A 349 -23.46 17.67 -5.14
CA LEU A 349 -22.01 17.64 -5.27
C LEU A 349 -21.56 16.82 -6.50
N PRO A 350 -20.52 17.26 -7.25
CA PRO A 350 -19.92 16.47 -8.30
C PRO A 350 -19.31 15.18 -7.75
N VAL A 351 -19.60 14.06 -8.41
CA VAL A 351 -18.99 12.76 -8.12
C VAL A 351 -17.84 12.53 -9.09
N ARG A 352 -16.64 12.24 -8.59
CA ARG A 352 -15.46 11.82 -9.36
C ARG A 352 -15.03 10.41 -8.94
N VAL A 353 -14.87 9.50 -9.90
CA VAL A 353 -14.28 8.16 -9.67
C VAL A 353 -13.28 7.91 -10.79
N THR A 354 -11.99 7.77 -10.45
CA THR A 354 -10.93 7.49 -11.42
C THR A 354 -10.28 6.14 -11.12
N ALA A 355 -10.17 5.27 -12.12
CA ALA A 355 -9.33 4.08 -12.08
C ALA A 355 -8.21 4.16 -13.13
N TYR A 356 -7.09 3.50 -12.87
CA TYR A 356 -5.88 3.48 -13.71
C TYR A 356 -5.50 2.04 -14.03
N PHE A 357 -4.91 1.79 -15.19
CA PHE A 357 -4.49 0.46 -15.64
C PHE A 357 -3.17 0.57 -16.40
N ASP A 358 -2.20 -0.31 -16.13
CA ASP A 358 -1.04 -0.47 -17.02
C ASP A 358 -1.48 -1.19 -18.30
N VAL A 359 -0.75 -1.01 -19.41
CA VAL A 359 -0.91 -1.79 -20.66
C VAL A 359 0.36 -2.62 -20.86
N PRO A 360 0.50 -3.81 -20.22
CA PRO A 360 1.75 -4.58 -20.24
C PRO A 360 2.22 -4.95 -21.65
N GLN A 361 1.28 -5.16 -22.58
CA GLN A 361 1.55 -5.57 -23.97
C GLN A 361 2.20 -4.46 -24.81
N HIS A 362 2.27 -3.22 -24.29
CA HIS A 362 2.89 -2.05 -24.93
C HIS A 362 4.24 -1.67 -24.26
N LEU A 363 4.78 -2.53 -23.38
CA LEU A 363 6.06 -2.31 -22.72
C LEU A 363 7.14 -3.18 -23.36
N GLY A 364 7.97 -2.53 -24.19
CA GLY A 364 8.84 -3.22 -25.14
C GLY A 364 9.98 -4.04 -24.54
N ALA A 365 10.69 -4.73 -25.44
CA ALA A 365 11.60 -5.86 -25.15
C ALA A 365 12.63 -5.64 -24.03
N GLY A 366 13.04 -4.40 -23.73
CA GLY A 366 13.91 -4.05 -22.60
C GLY A 366 13.32 -4.32 -21.21
N MET A 367 12.08 -4.79 -21.11
CA MET A 367 11.45 -5.26 -19.87
C MET A 367 11.33 -6.78 -19.73
N GLN A 368 11.74 -7.58 -20.72
CA GLN A 368 11.72 -9.04 -20.61
C GLN A 368 12.70 -9.53 -19.53
N VAL A 369 12.26 -10.43 -18.66
CA VAL A 369 13.14 -11.01 -17.64
C VAL A 369 14.16 -11.97 -18.26
N ASN A 370 15.28 -12.19 -17.57
CA ASN A 370 16.25 -13.20 -17.99
C ASN A 370 15.70 -14.63 -17.82
N PRO A 371 16.19 -15.65 -18.56
CA PRO A 371 15.62 -17.00 -18.54
C PRO A 371 15.59 -17.68 -17.16
N ALA A 372 16.52 -17.36 -16.26
CA ALA A 372 16.53 -17.92 -14.91
C ALA A 372 15.46 -17.29 -14.00
N ALA A 373 15.13 -16.01 -14.22
CA ALA A 373 13.99 -15.35 -13.58
C ALA A 373 12.64 -15.81 -14.19
N GLN A 374 12.57 -16.01 -15.51
CA GLN A 374 11.40 -16.60 -16.19
C GLN A 374 11.03 -17.95 -15.56
N GLN A 375 11.98 -18.88 -15.49
CA GLN A 375 11.78 -20.21 -14.91
C GLN A 375 11.44 -20.16 -13.40
N MET A 376 11.97 -19.17 -12.66
CA MET A 376 11.66 -18.98 -11.25
C MET A 376 10.21 -18.52 -11.04
N LEU A 377 9.71 -17.60 -11.86
CA LEU A 377 8.32 -17.12 -11.77
C LEU A 377 7.34 -18.25 -12.16
N GLU A 378 7.68 -19.05 -13.18
CA GLU A 378 6.94 -20.26 -13.57
C GLU A 378 6.89 -21.33 -12.46
N ASP A 379 7.99 -21.54 -11.72
CA ASP A 379 8.04 -22.42 -10.53
C ASP A 379 7.09 -21.92 -9.43
N LEU A 380 7.04 -20.61 -9.15
CA LEU A 380 6.15 -20.05 -8.14
C LEU A 380 4.66 -20.20 -8.50
N VAL A 381 4.30 -20.01 -9.79
CA VAL A 381 2.93 -20.22 -10.27
C VAL A 381 2.54 -21.70 -10.23
N SER A 382 3.38 -22.58 -10.79
CA SER A 382 3.08 -24.02 -10.86
C SER A 382 3.01 -24.70 -9.48
N ARG A 383 3.67 -24.13 -8.46
CA ARG A 383 3.59 -24.56 -7.05
C ARG A 383 2.47 -23.88 -6.26
N GLY A 384 1.68 -23.00 -6.87
CA GLY A 384 0.57 -22.29 -6.21
C GLY A 384 1.02 -21.35 -5.07
N LEU A 385 2.23 -20.79 -5.17
CA LEU A 385 2.84 -19.97 -4.09
C LEU A 385 2.52 -18.48 -4.18
N VAL A 386 1.88 -18.04 -5.26
CA VAL A 386 1.55 -16.64 -5.55
C VAL A 386 0.04 -16.47 -5.72
N ALA A 387 -0.48 -15.30 -5.34
CA ALA A 387 -1.92 -15.00 -5.34
C ALA A 387 -2.51 -14.80 -6.75
N SER A 388 -1.67 -14.64 -7.78
CA SER A 388 -2.09 -14.55 -9.18
C SER A 388 -1.10 -15.26 -10.10
N ALA A 389 -1.62 -16.08 -11.00
CA ALA A 389 -0.83 -16.82 -11.98
C ALA A 389 -0.26 -15.93 -13.10
N THR A 390 -0.74 -14.70 -13.27
CA THR A 390 -0.29 -13.79 -14.37
C THR A 390 0.35 -12.50 -13.89
N SER A 391 0.37 -12.24 -12.57
CA SER A 391 0.92 -11.00 -12.00
C SER A 391 1.50 -11.27 -10.61
N ILE A 392 2.81 -11.10 -10.44
CA ILE A 392 3.54 -11.42 -9.20
C ILE A 392 4.18 -10.15 -8.65
N GLY A 393 3.87 -9.78 -7.40
CA GLY A 393 4.36 -8.53 -6.79
C GLY A 393 5.72 -8.68 -6.10
N MET A 394 6.56 -7.64 -6.14
CA MET A 394 7.80 -7.60 -5.33
C MET A 394 7.55 -7.90 -3.82
N PRO A 395 6.54 -7.33 -3.14
CA PRO A 395 6.29 -7.61 -1.72
C PRO A 395 5.85 -9.06 -1.45
N GLU A 396 5.26 -9.73 -2.44
CA GLU A 396 4.94 -11.14 -2.37
C GLU A 396 6.19 -12.00 -2.45
N VAL A 397 7.09 -11.71 -3.40
CA VAL A 397 8.36 -12.44 -3.55
C VAL A 397 9.32 -12.20 -2.37
N LEU A 398 9.32 -10.99 -1.79
CA LEU A 398 10.01 -10.72 -0.52
C LEU A 398 9.47 -11.60 0.61
N ARG A 399 8.14 -11.64 0.82
CA ARG A 399 7.50 -12.52 1.81
C ARG A 399 7.77 -14.01 1.53
N LEU A 400 7.90 -14.44 0.27
CA LEU A 400 8.32 -15.82 -0.09
C LEU A 400 9.81 -16.08 0.20
N THR A 401 10.67 -15.07 0.07
CA THR A 401 12.10 -15.12 0.42
C THR A 401 12.28 -15.34 1.92
N GLU A 402 11.59 -14.54 2.75
CA GLU A 402 11.59 -14.68 4.22
C GLU A 402 11.10 -16.05 4.68
N ARG A 403 10.05 -16.57 4.01
CA ARG A 403 9.49 -17.91 4.26
C ARG A 403 10.41 -19.04 3.78
N ASN A 404 11.44 -18.75 2.99
CA ASN A 404 12.35 -19.71 2.36
C ASN A 404 11.63 -20.66 1.38
N LEU A 405 10.60 -20.15 0.69
CA LEU A 405 9.79 -20.90 -0.27
C LEU A 405 10.28 -20.76 -1.72
N LEU A 406 11.08 -19.72 -2.00
CA LEU A 406 11.80 -19.57 -3.27
C LEU A 406 12.78 -20.72 -3.51
N PRO A 407 13.03 -21.10 -4.77
CA PRO A 407 14.12 -22.02 -5.13
C PRO A 407 15.45 -21.57 -4.53
N ALA A 408 16.18 -22.49 -3.89
CA ALA A 408 17.51 -22.20 -3.36
C ALA A 408 18.49 -21.96 -4.52
N PRO A 409 19.29 -20.87 -4.53
CA PRO A 409 20.33 -20.70 -5.53
C PRO A 409 21.35 -21.83 -5.41
N THR A 410 21.70 -22.45 -6.55
CA THR A 410 22.52 -23.67 -6.62
C THR A 410 23.97 -23.50 -6.15
N THR A 411 24.40 -22.28 -5.79
CA THR A 411 25.81 -21.94 -5.51
C THR A 411 26.00 -20.98 -4.32
N ALA A 412 25.37 -21.23 -3.16
CA ALA A 412 25.63 -20.44 -1.95
C ALA A 412 25.65 -21.25 -0.62
N ARG A 413 26.83 -21.43 -0.03
CA ARG A 413 27.04 -21.82 1.39
C ARG A 413 28.10 -20.91 2.02
N ALA A 414 27.68 -19.84 2.70
CA ALA A 414 28.58 -19.04 3.55
C ALA A 414 27.86 -18.28 4.69
N ASN A 415 28.42 -18.40 5.89
CA ASN A 415 28.59 -17.35 6.91
C ASN A 415 27.42 -16.42 7.30
N GLY A 416 26.60 -16.88 8.24
CA GLY A 416 26.53 -16.25 9.57
C GLY A 416 25.72 -14.97 9.79
N ALA A 417 25.50 -14.12 8.79
CA ALA A 417 24.70 -12.90 8.92
C ALA A 417 23.23 -13.13 8.52
N ARG A 418 22.27 -12.61 9.30
CA ARG A 418 20.82 -12.72 9.00
C ARG A 418 20.32 -11.58 8.10
N VAL A 419 20.80 -11.56 6.86
CA VAL A 419 20.02 -11.07 5.71
C VAL A 419 20.19 -12.12 4.62
N ARG A 420 19.10 -12.77 4.21
CA ARG A 420 19.14 -13.66 3.03
C ARG A 420 18.97 -12.78 1.80
N PRO A 421 19.93 -12.72 0.86
CA PRO A 421 19.73 -11.98 -0.37
C PRO A 421 18.59 -12.60 -1.18
N LEU A 422 17.90 -11.76 -1.95
CA LEU A 422 17.04 -12.20 -3.05
C LEU A 422 17.89 -13.06 -4.02
N PRO A 423 17.35 -14.12 -4.64
CA PRO A 423 18.14 -14.95 -5.55
C PRO A 423 18.75 -14.12 -6.69
N ASP A 424 20.03 -14.35 -7.01
CA ASP A 424 20.79 -13.50 -7.94
C ASP A 424 20.12 -13.34 -9.32
N ALA A 425 19.46 -14.39 -9.83
CA ALA A 425 18.70 -14.34 -11.08
C ALA A 425 17.57 -13.29 -11.04
N LEU A 426 16.87 -13.17 -9.91
CA LEU A 426 15.79 -12.22 -9.71
C LEU A 426 16.32 -10.82 -9.36
N ALA A 427 17.36 -10.74 -8.52
CA ALA A 427 18.06 -9.48 -8.26
C ALA A 427 18.61 -8.85 -9.55
N ASN A 428 19.10 -9.67 -10.49
CA ASN A 428 19.52 -9.22 -11.81
C ASN A 428 18.37 -8.95 -12.80
N ALA A 429 17.16 -9.50 -12.58
CA ALA A 429 15.96 -9.10 -13.33
C ALA A 429 15.37 -7.77 -12.83
N LEU A 430 15.53 -7.46 -11.54
CA LEU A 430 15.18 -6.17 -10.94
C LEU A 430 16.15 -5.06 -11.31
N ARG A 431 17.42 -5.41 -11.56
CA ARG A 431 18.43 -4.52 -12.15
C ARG A 431 18.12 -4.28 -13.64
N ARG A 432 17.09 -3.46 -13.89
CA ARG A 432 17.17 -2.50 -15.00
C ARG A 432 18.53 -1.80 -14.94
N PRO A 433 19.13 -1.41 -16.08
CA PRO A 433 20.06 -0.30 -16.03
C PRO A 433 19.28 0.90 -15.49
N ALA A 434 19.68 1.42 -14.33
CA ALA A 434 19.30 2.78 -13.99
C ALA A 434 19.78 3.68 -15.15
N PRO A 435 19.05 4.75 -15.50
CA PRO A 435 19.69 5.84 -16.24
C PRO A 435 20.95 6.22 -15.47
N ALA A 436 22.05 6.46 -16.20
CA ALA A 436 23.37 6.63 -15.59
C ALA A 436 23.50 7.99 -14.90
N HIS A 437 22.75 8.18 -13.80
CA HIS A 437 22.97 9.25 -12.83
C HIS A 437 24.41 9.11 -12.33
N PRO A 438 25.30 10.07 -12.63
CA PRO A 438 26.70 9.88 -12.35
C PRO A 438 26.92 9.98 -10.84
N ALA A 439 27.38 8.87 -10.25
CA ALA A 439 27.93 8.84 -8.88
C ALA A 439 29.33 9.52 -8.84
N ALA A 440 29.43 10.69 -9.47
CA ALA A 440 30.58 11.56 -9.56
C ALA A 440 30.13 12.95 -10.05
N HIS A 441 30.62 14.03 -9.44
CA HIS A 441 30.73 15.28 -10.18
C HIS A 441 31.80 15.11 -11.28
N LEU A 442 31.44 15.44 -12.53
CA LEU A 442 32.26 15.91 -13.67
C LEU A 442 31.80 15.31 -15.01
N ALA A 443 31.69 16.18 -16.02
CA ALA A 443 31.52 15.92 -17.47
C ALA A 443 30.13 15.44 -18.02
N GLU A 444 29.46 16.39 -18.69
CA GLU A 444 28.60 16.28 -19.89
C GLU A 444 27.26 15.49 -19.90
N PRO A 445 26.31 15.82 -20.82
CA PRO A 445 24.91 15.43 -20.69
C PRO A 445 24.51 14.18 -21.50
N ALA A 446 24.20 13.08 -20.81
CA ALA A 446 23.69 11.84 -21.42
C ALA A 446 22.13 11.80 -21.49
N ALA A 447 21.52 12.71 -22.25
CA ALA A 447 20.06 12.80 -22.40
C ALA A 447 19.60 12.37 -23.82
N GLN A 448 19.84 11.11 -24.20
CA GLN A 448 19.51 10.64 -25.56
C GLN A 448 19.37 9.10 -25.70
N ALA A 449 18.49 8.47 -24.91
CA ALA A 449 18.21 7.04 -25.03
C ALA A 449 16.83 6.62 -24.46
N LEU A 450 15.73 6.81 -25.22
CA LEU A 450 14.52 5.98 -25.08
C LEU A 450 13.46 6.03 -26.22
N HIS A 451 13.68 6.74 -27.32
CA HIS A 451 12.94 6.47 -28.56
C HIS A 451 13.78 5.60 -29.51
N VAL A 452 13.64 4.29 -29.37
CA VAL A 452 14.08 3.32 -30.38
C VAL A 452 12.97 3.25 -31.43
N GLU A 453 13.27 3.47 -32.71
CA GLU A 453 12.29 3.18 -33.77
C GLU A 453 12.01 1.67 -33.80
N PRO A 454 10.74 1.23 -33.94
CA PRO A 454 10.42 -0.19 -34.04
C PRO A 454 11.23 -0.83 -35.17
N ALA A 455 11.90 -1.93 -34.84
CA ALA A 455 12.80 -2.60 -35.77
C ALA A 455 12.09 -2.97 -37.09
N PRO A 456 12.74 -2.85 -38.26
CA PRO A 456 12.13 -3.19 -39.53
C PRO A 456 11.65 -4.64 -39.52
N ALA A 457 10.51 -4.89 -40.17
CA ALA A 457 9.89 -6.20 -40.16
C ALA A 457 10.81 -7.25 -40.81
N VAL A 458 11.16 -8.27 -40.03
CA VAL A 458 12.08 -9.36 -40.40
C VAL A 458 11.48 -10.65 -39.86
N GLU A 459 11.33 -11.66 -40.71
CA GLU A 459 10.68 -12.93 -40.35
C GLU A 459 11.34 -13.62 -39.14
N GLY A 460 10.50 -14.09 -38.21
CA GLY A 460 10.92 -14.71 -36.95
C GLY A 460 11.47 -13.72 -35.91
N ALA A 461 11.60 -12.42 -36.23
CA ALA A 461 11.87 -11.42 -35.22
C ALA A 461 10.58 -11.11 -34.42
N SER A 462 10.74 -10.87 -33.12
CA SER A 462 9.63 -10.39 -32.28
C SER A 462 9.11 -9.08 -32.82
N CYS A 463 7.79 -8.99 -32.95
CA CYS A 463 7.08 -7.78 -33.32
C CYS A 463 6.20 -7.32 -32.15
N GLU A 464 5.87 -6.03 -32.12
CA GLU A 464 4.80 -5.51 -31.29
C GLU A 464 3.60 -5.26 -32.22
N PRO A 465 2.49 -6.01 -32.11
CA PRO A 465 1.37 -5.94 -33.05
C PRO A 465 0.67 -4.57 -33.04
N TRP A 466 0.89 -3.85 -31.95
CA TRP A 466 0.37 -2.52 -31.67
C TRP A 466 1.36 -1.42 -32.11
N ASN A 467 2.62 -1.75 -32.40
CA ASN A 467 3.73 -0.84 -32.71
C ASN A 467 4.55 -1.36 -33.91
N LEU A 468 3.91 -1.44 -35.07
CA LEU A 468 4.51 -1.86 -36.33
C LEU A 468 5.42 -0.75 -36.91
N PRO A 469 6.53 -1.07 -37.61
CA PRO A 469 7.36 -0.08 -38.28
C PRO A 469 6.60 0.60 -39.43
N GLY A 470 6.94 1.87 -39.70
CA GLY A 470 6.26 2.70 -40.70
C GLY A 470 6.30 2.18 -42.14
N GLN A 471 7.11 1.14 -42.41
CA GLN A 471 7.00 0.28 -43.59
C GLN A 471 7.07 -1.18 -43.15
N VAL A 472 5.94 -1.88 -43.28
CA VAL A 472 5.86 -3.34 -43.23
C VAL A 472 5.83 -3.85 -44.68
N PRO A 473 6.66 -4.85 -45.07
CA PRO A 473 6.54 -5.49 -46.37
C PRO A 473 5.11 -6.03 -46.57
N ALA A 474 4.54 -5.87 -47.77
CA ALA A 474 3.16 -6.31 -48.04
C ALA A 474 2.92 -7.82 -47.82
N ASN A 475 4.01 -8.61 -47.78
CA ASN A 475 4.07 -10.03 -47.45
C ASN A 475 4.51 -10.31 -46.01
N MET A 476 4.31 -9.40 -45.05
CA MET A 476 4.59 -9.65 -43.63
C MET A 476 3.43 -9.28 -42.71
N GLU A 477 3.19 -10.14 -41.72
CA GLU A 477 2.12 -10.00 -40.75
C GLU A 477 2.68 -10.27 -39.34
N CYS A 478 2.29 -9.44 -38.37
CA CYS A 478 2.70 -9.59 -36.97
C CYS A 478 1.65 -10.45 -36.23
N VAL A 479 1.98 -11.72 -35.96
CA VAL A 479 1.02 -12.70 -35.47
C VAL A 479 1.27 -13.06 -34.00
N PRO A 480 0.23 -13.31 -33.19
CA PRO A 480 0.39 -13.82 -31.83
C PRO A 480 1.07 -15.19 -31.86
N THR A 481 2.05 -15.38 -30.98
CA THR A 481 2.67 -16.69 -30.73
C THR A 481 1.93 -17.40 -29.59
N ALA A 482 2.15 -18.71 -29.46
CA ALA A 482 1.78 -19.43 -28.24
C ALA A 482 2.75 -19.17 -27.06
N VAL A 483 3.77 -18.31 -27.24
CA VAL A 483 4.82 -18.07 -26.25
C VAL A 483 4.41 -16.95 -25.30
N LYS A 484 4.38 -17.29 -24.02
CA LYS A 484 4.28 -16.35 -22.91
C LYS A 484 5.66 -15.94 -22.42
N LYS A 485 5.79 -14.71 -21.93
CA LYS A 485 6.96 -14.25 -21.17
C LYS A 485 6.53 -13.37 -20.00
N TRP A 486 7.33 -13.41 -18.94
CA TRP A 486 7.27 -12.41 -17.89
C TRP A 486 8.01 -11.15 -18.33
N ILE A 487 7.34 -10.00 -18.22
CA ILE A 487 8.01 -8.70 -18.21
C ILE A 487 8.03 -8.14 -16.79
N PHE A 488 9.09 -7.41 -16.47
CA PHE A 488 9.13 -6.57 -15.28
C PHE A 488 8.29 -5.30 -15.48
N LEU A 489 7.80 -4.74 -14.39
CA LEU A 489 7.13 -3.45 -14.28
C LEU A 489 7.74 -2.72 -13.07
N PRO A 490 8.20 -1.45 -13.23
CA PRO A 490 8.78 -0.70 -12.13
C PRO A 490 7.67 -0.21 -11.20
N ALA A 491 8.01 0.19 -9.99
CA ALA A 491 7.05 0.92 -9.16
C ALA A 491 6.63 2.25 -9.81
N ARG A 492 5.37 2.62 -9.62
CA ARG A 492 4.74 3.78 -10.27
C ARG A 492 3.74 4.48 -9.33
N PHE A 493 3.76 5.80 -9.31
CA PHE A 493 2.68 6.64 -8.77
C PHE A 493 1.65 6.90 -9.88
N MET A 494 0.69 5.98 -10.06
CA MET A 494 -0.13 5.88 -11.28
C MET A 494 -0.96 7.13 -11.62
N ASN A 495 -1.26 7.97 -10.64
CA ASN A 495 -2.04 9.21 -10.81
C ASN A 495 -1.21 10.50 -10.73
N ALA A 496 0.13 10.42 -10.82
CA ALA A 496 1.03 11.58 -10.79
C ALA A 496 1.80 11.73 -12.13
N ARG A 497 1.43 12.73 -12.95
CA ARG A 497 2.14 13.09 -14.19
C ARG A 497 3.27 14.07 -13.91
N LYS A 498 4.19 14.28 -14.87
CA LYS A 498 5.29 15.25 -14.74
C LYS A 498 4.76 16.64 -14.34
N GLY A 499 5.33 17.20 -13.28
CA GLY A 499 4.92 18.48 -12.71
C GLY A 499 3.77 18.43 -11.70
N ASP A 500 3.11 17.28 -11.49
CA ASP A 500 2.25 17.10 -10.31
C ASP A 500 3.13 17.03 -9.04
N LEU A 501 2.63 17.58 -7.94
CA LEU A 501 3.30 17.51 -6.64
C LEU A 501 2.86 16.26 -5.88
N VAL A 502 3.78 15.63 -5.16
CA VAL A 502 3.49 14.51 -4.26
C VAL A 502 3.77 14.91 -2.83
N LEU A 503 2.80 14.71 -1.92
CA LEU A 503 2.95 14.88 -0.48
C LEU A 503 3.06 13.52 0.20
N ASN A 504 4.09 13.33 1.04
CA ASN A 504 4.24 12.13 1.85
C ASN A 504 3.83 12.42 3.32
N PRO A 505 3.08 11.52 3.98
CA PRO A 505 2.65 11.69 5.36
C PRO A 505 3.83 11.76 6.34
N GLY A 506 3.56 12.34 7.51
CA GLY A 506 4.49 12.43 8.63
C GLY A 506 4.85 11.07 9.22
N ASP A 507 6.15 10.74 9.15
CA ASP A 507 6.74 9.45 9.57
C ASP A 507 7.29 9.47 11.01
N GLY A 508 6.94 10.47 11.82
CA GLY A 508 7.42 10.63 13.19
C GLY A 508 8.86 11.16 13.33
N SER A 509 9.56 11.44 12.23
CA SER A 509 10.86 12.13 12.20
C SER A 509 10.83 13.54 12.82
N LEU A 510 12.01 14.16 12.97
CA LEU A 510 12.15 15.53 13.49
C LEU A 510 11.23 16.55 12.79
N VAL A 511 11.18 16.51 11.45
CA VAL A 511 10.33 17.40 10.64
C VAL A 511 8.85 17.08 10.84
N SER A 512 8.48 15.79 10.84
CA SER A 512 7.11 15.34 11.16
C SER A 512 6.64 15.86 12.51
N ARG A 513 7.53 15.91 13.52
CA ARG A 513 7.18 16.39 14.87
C ARG A 513 6.98 17.88 14.95
N VAL A 514 7.80 18.69 14.26
CA VAL A 514 7.56 20.14 14.14
C VAL A 514 6.18 20.40 13.52
N LEU A 515 5.88 19.74 12.40
CA LEU A 515 4.67 19.98 11.62
C LEU A 515 3.40 19.39 12.26
N GLN A 516 3.50 18.32 13.04
CA GLN A 516 2.40 17.83 13.88
C GLN A 516 2.15 18.69 15.14
N SER A 517 3.05 19.63 15.46
CA SER A 517 2.99 20.48 16.66
C SER A 517 2.57 21.93 16.38
N VAL A 518 2.47 22.34 15.11
CA VAL A 518 1.79 23.59 14.73
C VAL A 518 0.27 23.41 14.79
N SER A 519 -0.49 24.50 14.68
CA SER A 519 -1.95 24.47 14.78
C SER A 519 -2.58 24.96 13.47
N PRO A 520 -3.50 24.22 12.81
CA PRO A 520 -3.80 22.82 13.03
C PRO A 520 -2.58 21.92 12.76
N SER A 521 -2.58 20.73 13.36
CA SER A 521 -1.53 19.72 13.16
C SER A 521 -1.46 19.31 11.69
N GLN A 522 -0.27 19.33 11.10
CA GLN A 522 -0.06 19.09 9.68
C GLN A 522 0.42 17.65 9.45
N ALA A 523 -0.39 16.89 8.71
CA ALA A 523 -0.19 15.46 8.51
C ALA A 523 0.92 15.10 7.51
N TYR A 524 1.50 16.07 6.78
CA TYR A 524 2.48 15.87 5.72
C TYR A 524 3.83 16.50 6.09
N SER A 525 4.91 15.71 6.03
CA SER A 525 6.25 16.17 6.42
C SER A 525 7.32 16.05 5.35
N HIS A 526 6.96 15.55 4.17
CA HIS A 526 7.86 15.55 3.00
C HIS A 526 7.08 15.79 1.71
N SER A 527 7.76 16.30 0.68
CA SER A 527 7.14 16.61 -0.62
C SER A 527 8.14 16.54 -1.78
N GLY A 528 7.64 16.29 -2.98
CA GLY A 528 8.42 16.29 -4.21
C GLY A 528 7.57 16.63 -5.43
N ILE A 529 8.20 16.66 -6.60
CA ILE A 529 7.57 16.91 -7.90
C ILE A 529 8.00 15.84 -8.89
N MET A 530 7.03 15.31 -9.64
CA MET A 530 7.31 14.29 -10.66
C MET A 530 8.13 14.89 -11.80
N THR A 531 9.30 14.33 -12.10
CA THR A 531 10.19 14.78 -13.19
C THR A 531 9.99 14.01 -14.47
N ARG A 532 9.54 12.76 -14.37
CA ARG A 532 8.93 11.97 -15.45
C ARG A 532 7.60 11.43 -14.95
N ASN A 533 6.69 11.09 -15.85
CA ASN A 533 5.35 10.67 -15.45
C ASN A 533 5.42 9.34 -14.69
N PHE A 534 4.77 9.26 -13.54
CA PHE A 534 4.59 8.07 -12.69
C PHE A 534 5.86 7.40 -12.12
N ASP A 535 7.04 7.49 -12.73
CA ASP A 535 8.21 6.67 -12.38
C ASP A 535 9.45 7.41 -11.87
N GLU A 536 9.47 8.75 -11.83
CA GLU A 536 10.61 9.54 -11.36
C GLU A 536 10.19 10.84 -10.64
N ILE A 537 10.84 11.14 -9.51
CA ILE A 537 10.51 12.25 -8.61
C ILE A 537 11.77 12.98 -8.13
N THR A 538 11.71 14.32 -8.07
CA THR A 538 12.73 15.16 -7.43
C THR A 538 12.19 15.76 -6.13
N HIS A 539 13.04 15.77 -5.10
CA HIS A 539 12.75 16.32 -3.78
C HIS A 539 14.03 16.83 -3.11
N SER A 540 13.89 17.54 -1.98
CA SER A 540 15.02 17.96 -1.14
C SER A 540 14.93 17.31 0.24
N THR A 541 15.98 16.60 0.66
CA THR A 541 15.98 15.77 1.87
C THR A 541 17.31 15.83 2.66
N ALA A 542 17.29 15.37 3.91
CA ALA A 542 18.46 15.25 4.77
C ALA A 542 18.52 13.87 5.46
N SER A 543 19.68 13.21 5.37
CA SER A 543 19.92 11.96 6.08
C SER A 543 20.12 12.19 7.58
N GLN A 544 19.09 11.87 8.37
CA GLN A 544 19.16 11.88 9.83
C GLN A 544 20.29 10.95 10.33
N ALA A 545 20.43 9.75 9.72
CA ALA A 545 21.44 8.77 10.09
C ALA A 545 22.88 9.24 9.81
N ARG A 546 23.09 10.12 8.82
CA ARG A 546 24.37 10.83 8.67
C ARG A 546 24.58 11.78 9.85
N LEU A 547 23.61 12.66 10.12
CA LEU A 547 23.73 13.71 11.13
C LEU A 547 23.90 13.18 12.57
N THR A 548 23.30 12.03 12.92
CA THR A 548 23.47 11.39 14.23
C THR A 548 24.70 10.50 14.34
N SER A 549 25.40 10.20 13.24
CA SER A 549 26.61 9.37 13.29
C SER A 549 27.78 10.07 13.98
N ALA A 550 28.69 9.29 14.56
CA ALA A 550 29.85 9.77 15.31
C ALA A 550 30.89 10.59 14.49
N ALA A 551 30.69 10.77 13.19
CA ALA A 551 31.45 11.70 12.34
C ALA A 551 30.89 13.14 12.32
N PHE A 552 29.68 13.33 12.85
CA PHE A 552 28.91 14.57 12.79
C PHE A 552 28.21 14.95 14.10
N LEU A 553 27.93 14.01 14.99
CA LEU A 553 27.52 14.25 16.38
C LEU A 553 28.71 14.00 17.32
N GLY A 554 29.08 15.00 18.14
CA GLY A 554 30.17 14.94 19.11
C GLY A 554 29.70 15.15 20.56
N THR A 555 30.65 15.40 21.46
CA THR A 555 30.36 15.72 22.88
C THR A 555 29.73 17.11 23.06
N ASP A 556 29.99 18.02 22.12
CA ASP A 556 29.64 19.44 22.25
C ASP A 556 28.53 19.81 21.25
N GLY A 557 27.64 18.84 20.95
CA GLY A 557 26.59 18.94 19.94
C GLY A 557 26.97 18.43 18.54
N PHE A 558 26.24 18.87 17.53
CA PHE A 558 26.48 18.57 16.12
C PHE A 558 27.62 19.42 15.52
N ARG A 559 28.29 18.90 14.50
CA ARG A 559 29.29 19.64 13.70
C ARG A 559 28.58 20.80 12.96
N PRO A 560 28.92 22.09 13.22
CA PRO A 560 28.12 23.23 12.73
C PRO A 560 27.88 23.27 11.23
N ASP A 561 28.87 22.89 10.42
CA ASP A 561 28.76 22.85 8.95
C ASP A 561 27.85 21.71 8.46
N ALA A 562 27.83 20.57 9.13
CA ALA A 562 26.98 19.44 8.75
C ALA A 562 25.52 19.60 9.20
N LEU A 563 25.29 20.33 10.29
CA LEU A 563 23.95 20.76 10.72
C LEU A 563 23.38 21.85 9.80
N LYS A 564 24.20 22.84 9.44
CA LYS A 564 23.79 23.97 8.59
C LYS A 564 23.62 23.59 7.12
N TYR A 565 24.53 22.76 6.59
CA TYR A 565 24.52 22.28 5.22
C TYR A 565 24.27 20.76 5.23
N ALA A 566 23.01 20.39 5.45
CA ALA A 566 22.59 19.00 5.59
C ALA A 566 22.46 18.30 4.21
N TRP A 567 22.93 17.06 4.17
CA TRP A 567 23.11 16.25 2.97
C TRP A 567 22.01 15.18 2.87
N PRO A 568 21.52 14.80 1.67
CA PRO A 568 22.04 15.18 0.35
C PRO A 568 21.53 16.52 -0.20
N GLY A 569 20.48 17.11 0.36
CA GLY A 569 19.77 18.20 -0.30
C GLY A 569 18.91 17.70 -1.45
N VAL A 570 18.98 18.35 -2.61
CA VAL A 570 18.13 17.98 -3.76
C VAL A 570 18.68 16.75 -4.48
N ILE A 571 17.81 15.76 -4.66
CA ILE A 571 18.07 14.54 -5.42
C ILE A 571 16.89 14.21 -6.35
N THR A 572 17.17 13.45 -7.41
CA THR A 572 16.19 12.86 -8.31
C THR A 572 16.29 11.35 -8.18
N GLN A 573 15.16 10.67 -8.02
CA GLN A 573 15.10 9.22 -7.80
C GLN A 573 13.99 8.61 -8.65
N THR A 574 14.12 7.33 -9.04
CA THR A 574 12.95 6.57 -9.49
C THR A 574 11.97 6.39 -8.32
N VAL A 575 10.69 6.18 -8.61
CA VAL A 575 9.67 5.92 -7.58
C VAL A 575 10.00 4.66 -6.75
N GLU A 576 10.61 3.64 -7.36
CA GLU A 576 11.15 2.47 -6.63
C GLU A 576 12.21 2.87 -5.59
N GLN A 577 13.19 3.71 -5.97
CA GLN A 577 14.23 4.23 -5.07
C GLN A 577 13.68 5.18 -4.00
N ALA A 578 12.68 6.00 -4.33
CA ALA A 578 12.06 6.93 -3.39
C ALA A 578 11.23 6.21 -2.30
N VAL A 579 10.62 5.06 -2.65
CA VAL A 579 9.68 4.30 -1.79
C VAL A 579 10.33 3.10 -1.09
N ASN A 580 11.31 2.43 -1.70
CA ASN A 580 12.03 1.28 -1.12
C ASN A 580 13.49 1.61 -0.72
N GLY A 581 13.99 2.78 -1.13
CA GLY A 581 15.20 3.42 -0.62
C GLY A 581 16.44 3.26 -1.51
N GLU A 582 17.34 4.23 -1.42
CA GLU A 582 18.57 4.29 -2.20
C GLU A 582 19.80 4.54 -1.33
N TRP A 583 20.90 3.84 -1.61
CA TRP A 583 22.18 4.04 -0.92
C TRP A 583 23.04 5.06 -1.64
N LEU A 584 23.11 6.27 -1.11
CA LEU A 584 23.95 7.35 -1.65
C LEU A 584 25.27 7.46 -0.88
N PHE A 585 26.34 7.82 -1.59
CA PHE A 585 27.69 7.97 -1.02
C PHE A 585 27.95 9.41 -0.57
N ASP A 586 28.30 9.60 0.69
CA ASP A 586 28.71 10.88 1.25
C ASP A 586 30.24 11.04 1.18
N ILE A 587 30.69 12.00 0.36
CA ILE A 587 32.12 12.32 0.21
C ILE A 587 32.75 12.89 1.50
N ASP A 588 31.96 13.47 2.41
CA ASP A 588 32.46 14.15 3.62
C ASP A 588 32.80 13.17 4.76
N SER A 589 32.23 11.96 4.74
CA SER A 589 32.51 10.85 5.68
C SER A 589 33.00 9.56 5.02
N ALA A 590 33.01 9.49 3.69
CA ALA A 590 33.31 8.29 2.89
C ALA A 590 32.41 7.08 3.19
N ALA A 591 31.17 7.33 3.62
CA ALA A 591 30.18 6.32 3.99
C ALA A 591 28.99 6.26 3.02
N LEU A 592 28.27 5.15 3.03
CA LEU A 592 26.98 4.98 2.35
C LEU A 592 25.84 5.21 3.35
N TYR A 593 24.85 6.02 2.98
CA TYR A 593 23.63 6.24 3.75
C TYR A 593 22.41 5.94 2.90
N GLN A 594 21.40 5.29 3.48
CA GLN A 594 20.12 5.07 2.81
C GLN A 594 19.23 6.31 2.91
N ILE A 595 18.63 6.70 1.78
CA ILE A 595 17.62 7.76 1.65
C ILE A 595 16.28 7.12 1.28
N LEU A 596 15.21 7.48 2.00
CA LEU A 596 13.91 6.80 1.97
C LEU A 596 12.83 7.77 2.51
N ASP A 597 12.28 8.63 1.64
CA ASP A 597 11.41 9.74 2.09
C ASP A 597 9.99 9.74 1.48
N PHE A 598 9.70 8.79 0.57
CA PHE A 598 8.34 8.44 0.13
C PHE A 598 7.96 7.00 0.52
N GLY A 599 8.76 6.38 1.40
CA GLY A 599 8.69 4.96 1.70
C GLY A 599 7.73 4.54 2.80
N THR A 600 7.70 3.23 3.05
CA THR A 600 7.04 2.67 4.24
C THR A 600 7.67 3.22 5.52
N LEU A 601 6.84 3.30 6.56
CA LEU A 601 7.24 3.70 7.92
C LEU A 601 8.22 2.70 8.61
N GLU A 602 8.74 1.71 7.87
CA GLU A 602 9.62 0.65 8.36
C GLU A 602 11.05 1.15 8.66
N GLY A 603 11.49 2.26 8.05
CA GLY A 603 12.86 2.76 8.17
C GLY A 603 13.24 3.44 9.48
N LYS A 604 12.33 4.19 10.14
CA LYS A 604 12.70 5.09 11.25
C LYS A 604 12.33 4.53 12.64
N PRO A 605 13.21 4.67 13.65
CA PRO A 605 13.01 4.06 14.96
C PRO A 605 11.79 4.66 15.66
N ASP A 606 10.82 3.80 15.93
CA ASP A 606 9.65 4.09 16.74
C ASP A 606 10.09 4.19 18.21
N LEU A 607 10.44 5.41 18.64
CA LEU A 607 10.85 5.70 20.02
C LEU A 607 9.71 5.42 21.03
N GLY A 608 8.49 5.27 20.51
CA GLY A 608 7.28 5.19 21.30
C GLY A 608 6.87 6.54 21.89
N GLY A 609 5.88 6.50 22.79
CA GLY A 609 5.21 7.68 23.34
C GLY A 609 4.23 8.34 22.37
N ASP A 610 3.99 7.73 21.22
CA ASP A 610 3.25 8.31 20.11
C ASP A 610 2.23 7.30 19.57
N ALA A 611 0.97 7.72 19.45
CA ALA A 611 0.01 7.05 18.59
C ALA A 611 0.45 7.19 17.13
N LEU A 612 0.15 6.19 16.30
CA LEU A 612 0.52 6.24 14.89
C LEU A 612 -0.47 7.14 14.13
N THR A 613 -0.01 8.17 13.41
CA THR A 613 -0.84 8.78 12.35
C THR A 613 -0.65 8.00 11.06
N LEU A 614 -1.74 7.52 10.47
CA LEU A 614 -1.81 7.14 9.07
C LEU A 614 -2.53 8.25 8.31
N ALA A 615 -1.82 8.92 7.41
CA ALA A 615 -2.45 9.74 6.38
C ALA A 615 -2.07 9.18 5.00
N PRO A 616 -2.99 9.21 4.02
CA PRO A 616 -2.66 8.85 2.65
C PRO A 616 -1.63 9.83 2.10
N ALA A 617 -0.57 9.37 1.44
CA ALA A 617 0.18 10.25 0.56
C ALA A 617 -0.76 10.83 -0.52
N LEU A 618 -0.52 12.05 -0.97
CA LEU A 618 -1.40 12.77 -1.92
C LEU A 618 -0.66 13.15 -3.20
N VAL A 619 -1.41 13.27 -4.29
CA VAL A 619 -1.00 14.00 -5.50
C VAL A 619 -1.79 15.31 -5.56
N ILE A 620 -1.11 16.44 -5.75
CA ILE A 620 -1.71 17.74 -6.09
C ILE A 620 -1.49 18.01 -7.57
N LYS A 621 -2.55 18.41 -8.28
CA LYS A 621 -2.59 18.56 -9.75
C LYS A 621 -3.57 19.68 -10.16
N PRO A 622 -3.59 20.13 -11.43
CA PRO A 622 -4.56 21.11 -11.90
C PRO A 622 -6.01 20.65 -11.69
N LEU A 623 -6.89 21.57 -11.26
CA LEU A 623 -8.33 21.31 -11.23
C LEU A 623 -8.93 21.19 -12.64
N ASP A 624 -8.51 22.09 -13.53
CA ASP A 624 -8.89 22.18 -14.95
C ASP A 624 -7.62 22.23 -15.82
N GLU A 625 -7.14 21.07 -16.25
CA GLU A 625 -5.87 20.96 -16.98
C GLU A 625 -5.98 21.36 -18.46
N THR A 626 -5.12 22.29 -18.90
CA THR A 626 -4.86 22.58 -20.31
C THR A 626 -3.44 22.18 -20.72
N LEU A 627 -3.16 22.19 -22.03
CA LEU A 627 -1.83 21.90 -22.56
C LEU A 627 -0.79 22.93 -22.08
N GLU A 628 -1.19 24.20 -21.99
CA GLU A 628 -0.36 25.31 -21.53
C GLU A 628 0.01 25.13 -20.05
N ILE A 629 -0.98 24.81 -19.20
CA ILE A 629 -0.77 24.52 -17.78
C ILE A 629 0.22 23.36 -17.62
N ARG A 630 0.02 22.24 -18.34
CA ARG A 630 0.93 21.09 -18.25
C ARG A 630 2.33 21.42 -18.80
N GLN A 631 2.46 22.28 -19.82
CA GLN A 631 3.76 22.77 -20.30
C GLN A 631 4.48 23.60 -19.23
N THR A 632 3.78 24.48 -18.51
CA THR A 632 4.34 25.22 -17.37
C THR A 632 4.77 24.28 -16.24
N LEU A 633 3.90 23.32 -15.85
CA LEU A 633 4.23 22.32 -14.83
C LEU A 633 5.44 21.45 -15.21
N ASN A 634 5.58 21.08 -16.48
CA ASN A 634 6.77 20.39 -16.99
C ASN A 634 8.04 21.24 -16.80
N GLY A 635 7.99 22.54 -17.10
CA GLY A 635 9.12 23.47 -16.90
C GLY A 635 9.50 23.67 -15.43
N ILE A 636 8.51 23.68 -14.54
CA ILE A 636 8.71 23.73 -13.08
C ILE A 636 9.42 22.45 -12.60
N ALA A 637 8.99 21.29 -13.07
CA ALA A 637 9.66 20.01 -12.79
C ALA A 637 11.09 19.95 -13.36
N ASP A 638 11.32 20.45 -14.58
CA ASP A 638 12.65 20.52 -15.18
C ASP A 638 13.59 21.46 -14.41
N PHE A 639 13.09 22.59 -13.87
CA PHE A 639 13.88 23.46 -13.00
C PHE A 639 14.20 22.78 -11.66
N ALA A 640 13.24 22.06 -11.06
CA ALA A 640 13.46 21.31 -9.82
C ALA A 640 14.52 20.21 -10.02
N ALA A 641 14.40 19.40 -11.09
CA ALA A 641 15.38 18.39 -11.49
C ALA A 641 16.79 18.98 -11.63
N GLN A 642 16.88 20.18 -12.23
CA GLN A 642 18.14 20.90 -12.37
C GLN A 642 18.77 21.35 -11.05
N GLN A 643 18.06 21.35 -9.91
CA GLN A 643 18.66 21.64 -8.60
C GLN A 643 19.38 20.43 -7.98
N ALA A 644 19.26 19.22 -8.55
CA ALA A 644 19.98 18.04 -8.06
C ALA A 644 21.49 18.27 -8.08
N GLY A 645 22.15 18.07 -6.93
CA GLY A 645 23.59 18.38 -6.74
C GLY A 645 23.95 19.88 -6.83
N LYS A 646 22.96 20.79 -6.89
CA LYS A 646 23.13 22.25 -6.85
C LYS A 646 22.46 22.91 -5.63
N SER A 647 21.78 22.13 -4.79
CA SER A 647 21.10 22.61 -3.59
C SER A 647 21.27 21.66 -2.41
N HIS A 648 21.55 22.22 -1.22
CA HIS A 648 21.66 21.50 0.05
C HIS A 648 20.35 21.59 0.86
N TYR A 649 20.19 20.73 1.86
CA TYR A 649 19.10 20.82 2.82
C TYR A 649 19.46 21.79 3.95
N ARG A 650 18.53 22.66 4.36
CA ARG A 650 18.77 23.64 5.42
C ARG A 650 17.49 23.91 6.22
N PHE A 651 17.49 23.48 7.48
CA PHE A 651 16.33 23.54 8.36
C PHE A 651 15.70 24.94 8.49
N PHE A 652 16.51 26.00 8.37
CA PHE A 652 16.02 27.39 8.40
C PHE A 652 15.01 27.73 7.29
N CYS A 653 14.92 26.97 6.18
CA CYS A 653 13.90 27.21 5.16
C CYS A 653 12.46 26.90 5.64
N TYR A 654 12.28 26.27 6.81
CA TYR A 654 10.99 26.22 7.54
C TYR A 654 10.67 27.50 8.32
N THR A 655 11.60 28.45 8.40
CA THR A 655 11.43 29.80 8.97
C THR A 655 11.44 30.88 7.89
N ASP A 656 12.41 30.81 6.96
CA ASP A 656 12.50 31.71 5.82
C ASP A 656 13.04 30.96 4.58
N PRO A 657 12.18 30.53 3.64
CA PRO A 657 12.59 29.88 2.41
C PRO A 657 13.18 30.86 1.37
N ARG A 658 13.10 32.18 1.59
CA ARG A 658 13.59 33.19 0.64
C ARG A 658 15.11 33.14 0.47
N ILE A 659 15.85 32.61 1.45
CA ILE A 659 17.31 32.44 1.35
C ILE A 659 17.72 31.56 0.16
N ALA A 660 16.84 30.69 -0.34
CA ALA A 660 17.03 29.90 -1.57
C ALA A 660 17.37 30.77 -2.79
N THR A 661 16.91 32.03 -2.81
CA THR A 661 17.09 32.95 -3.94
C THR A 661 18.42 33.72 -3.93
N THR A 662 19.17 33.70 -2.82
CA THR A 662 20.34 34.59 -2.61
C THR A 662 21.53 33.94 -1.91
N ASP A 663 21.32 33.10 -0.89
CA ASP A 663 22.38 32.67 0.02
C ASP A 663 23.07 31.37 -0.42
N LYS A 664 24.01 31.47 -1.37
CA LYS A 664 24.86 30.33 -1.73
C LYS A 664 25.79 29.94 -0.60
N ALA A 665 25.83 28.65 -0.27
CA ALA A 665 26.75 28.11 0.71
C ALA A 665 28.23 28.42 0.35
N PRO A 666 29.06 28.89 1.31
CA PRO A 666 30.42 29.33 1.05
C PRO A 666 31.37 28.17 0.73
N ALA A 667 32.59 28.47 0.26
CA ALA A 667 33.61 27.44 -0.01
C ALA A 667 34.01 26.61 1.24
N SER A 668 33.77 27.12 2.45
CA SER A 668 33.95 26.39 3.71
C SER A 668 32.87 25.33 3.98
N ALA A 669 31.77 25.32 3.23
CA ALA A 669 30.67 24.34 3.36
C ALA A 669 30.98 22.95 2.74
N ARG A 670 32.23 22.71 2.34
CA ARG A 670 32.74 21.43 1.81
C ARG A 670 31.89 20.91 0.65
N TRP A 671 31.26 19.74 0.83
CA TRP A 671 30.35 19.10 -0.14
C TRP A 671 29.26 20.05 -0.69
N ALA A 672 28.79 21.01 0.13
CA ALA A 672 27.72 21.94 -0.22
C ALA A 672 28.22 23.25 -0.85
N ALA A 673 29.51 23.44 -1.08
CA ALA A 673 30.05 24.71 -1.59
C ALA A 673 29.36 25.17 -2.89
N ASN A 674 28.96 26.45 -2.96
CA ASN A 674 28.25 27.08 -4.08
C ASN A 674 26.84 26.50 -4.38
N THR A 675 26.28 25.67 -3.50
CA THR A 675 24.88 25.19 -3.59
C THR A 675 23.87 26.10 -2.89
N TYR A 676 22.59 26.04 -3.29
CA TYR A 676 21.50 26.83 -2.71
C TYR A 676 20.76 26.11 -1.57
N PRO A 677 20.22 26.83 -0.57
CA PRO A 677 19.54 26.25 0.58
C PRO A 677 18.08 25.91 0.27
N THR A 678 17.65 24.69 0.62
CA THR A 678 16.28 24.21 0.38
C THR A 678 15.77 23.31 1.50
N VAL A 679 14.45 23.13 1.56
CA VAL A 679 13.78 21.93 2.10
C VAL A 679 12.76 21.45 1.07
N CYS A 680 12.13 20.30 1.30
CA CYS A 680 11.24 19.64 0.35
C CYS A 680 10.12 20.55 -0.20
N SER A 681 9.49 21.36 0.63
CA SER A 681 8.44 22.31 0.25
C SER A 681 9.00 23.60 -0.36
N SER A 682 10.12 24.11 0.16
CA SER A 682 10.72 25.35 -0.34
C SER A 682 11.36 25.19 -1.73
N LEU A 683 11.81 23.98 -2.08
CA LEU A 683 12.22 23.62 -3.44
C LEU A 683 11.06 23.85 -4.43
N LEU A 684 9.88 23.37 -4.07
CA LEU A 684 8.68 23.41 -4.93
C LEU A 684 8.18 24.84 -5.09
N TRP A 685 8.05 25.57 -3.97
CA TRP A 685 7.77 27.00 -4.00
C TRP A 685 8.79 27.77 -4.84
N HIS A 686 10.09 27.51 -4.69
CA HIS A 686 11.11 28.19 -5.49
C HIS A 686 10.98 27.87 -6.98
N ALA A 687 10.70 26.61 -7.34
CA ALA A 687 10.51 26.18 -8.72
C ALA A 687 9.27 26.81 -9.37
N ILE A 688 8.13 26.84 -8.67
CA ILE A 688 6.89 27.46 -9.16
C ILE A 688 7.11 28.98 -9.29
N ARG A 689 7.73 29.62 -8.30
CA ARG A 689 8.10 31.04 -8.33
C ARG A 689 9.02 31.39 -9.50
N GLN A 690 9.94 30.49 -9.87
CA GLN A 690 10.86 30.68 -10.99
C GLN A 690 10.14 30.65 -12.36
N ALA A 691 8.98 29.99 -12.46
CA ALA A 691 8.13 30.06 -13.65
C ALA A 691 7.34 31.38 -13.77
N GLY A 692 7.32 32.22 -12.72
CA GLY A 692 6.68 33.54 -12.73
C GLY A 692 5.15 33.52 -12.73
N VAL A 693 4.53 32.40 -12.33
CA VAL A 693 3.07 32.21 -12.28
C VAL A 693 2.59 32.34 -10.82
N PRO A 694 1.39 32.91 -10.56
CA PRO A 694 0.83 32.96 -9.21
C PRO A 694 0.59 31.58 -8.60
N MET A 695 0.63 31.50 -7.27
CA MET A 695 0.27 30.30 -6.49
C MET A 695 -1.05 30.48 -5.74
N GLU A 696 -1.23 31.65 -5.11
CA GLU A 696 -2.41 32.04 -4.33
C GLU A 696 -2.97 33.40 -4.79
N GLY A 697 -2.22 34.15 -5.61
CA GLY A 697 -2.62 35.48 -6.08
C GLY A 697 -2.62 36.58 -4.99
N GLY A 698 -2.24 36.25 -3.76
CA GLY A 698 -2.07 37.20 -2.64
C GLY A 698 -3.31 37.44 -1.76
N LEU A 699 -4.39 36.66 -1.93
CA LEU A 699 -5.55 36.66 -1.04
C LEU A 699 -5.99 35.23 -0.77
N LEU A 700 -5.81 34.75 0.47
CA LEU A 700 -6.25 33.43 0.91
C LEU A 700 -7.77 33.27 0.73
N GLU A 701 -8.20 32.11 0.25
CA GLU A 701 -9.62 31.82 0.11
C GLU A 701 -10.25 31.28 1.41
N GLN A 702 -11.58 31.14 1.40
CA GLN A 702 -12.33 30.88 2.62
C GLN A 702 -12.28 29.40 3.07
N ALA A 703 -11.78 28.46 2.25
CA ALA A 703 -11.41 27.13 2.71
C ALA A 703 -10.05 27.15 3.45
N ASP A 704 -9.01 27.75 2.87
CA ASP A 704 -7.67 27.77 3.50
C ASP A 704 -7.67 28.48 4.84
N LEU A 705 -8.43 29.58 4.97
CA LEU A 705 -8.64 30.28 6.24
C LEU A 705 -9.32 29.40 7.32
N LYS A 706 -10.04 28.33 6.93
CA LYS A 706 -10.59 27.31 7.86
C LYS A 706 -9.60 26.16 8.07
N GLU A 707 -8.84 25.79 7.05
CA GLU A 707 -7.73 24.81 7.14
C GLU A 707 -6.47 25.42 7.81
N GLY A 708 -6.52 26.69 8.23
CA GLY A 708 -5.60 27.35 9.15
C GLY A 708 -4.59 28.31 8.51
N ALA A 709 -4.62 28.49 7.19
CA ALA A 709 -3.76 29.42 6.48
C ALA A 709 -3.88 30.85 7.02
N GLN A 710 -2.75 31.58 7.03
CA GLN A 710 -2.68 32.99 7.41
C GLN A 710 -1.62 33.70 6.58
N ILE A 711 -1.83 34.98 6.26
CA ILE A 711 -0.84 35.86 5.62
C ILE A 711 -0.87 37.24 6.27
N VAL A 712 0.21 38.00 6.07
CA VAL A 712 0.27 39.45 6.30
C VAL A 712 0.61 40.15 4.98
N PRO A 713 0.41 41.48 4.83
CA PRO A 713 0.67 42.18 3.56
C PRO A 713 2.11 42.15 3.04
N SER A 714 3.07 41.63 3.82
CA SER A 714 4.46 41.40 3.42
C SER A 714 4.77 39.93 3.09
N THR A 715 3.81 39.01 3.23
CA THR A 715 4.01 37.58 2.93
C THR A 715 4.12 37.39 1.42
N PRO A 716 5.21 36.79 0.91
CA PRO A 716 5.32 36.43 -0.52
C PRO A 716 4.26 35.41 -0.93
N ASP A 717 3.82 35.48 -2.19
CA ASP A 717 2.91 34.51 -2.79
C ASP A 717 3.39 33.06 -2.60
N GLY A 718 2.46 32.16 -2.26
CA GLY A 718 2.73 30.76 -1.92
C GLY A 718 3.42 30.50 -0.57
N LEU A 719 3.58 31.51 0.30
CA LEU A 719 4.06 31.36 1.70
C LEU A 719 2.96 31.77 2.70
N TYR A 720 3.10 31.32 3.95
CA TYR A 720 2.11 31.50 5.01
C TYR A 720 2.78 31.96 6.31
N LEU A 721 2.01 32.70 7.11
CA LEU A 721 2.40 33.13 8.45
C LEU A 721 2.36 31.96 9.43
N TYR A 722 3.43 31.85 10.20
CA TYR A 722 3.53 31.04 11.41
C TYR A 722 3.89 31.97 12.58
N GLN A 723 3.03 32.04 13.59
CA GLN A 723 3.15 33.03 14.67
C GLN A 723 4.19 32.60 15.71
N GLU A 724 4.78 33.56 16.43
CA GLU A 724 5.80 33.28 17.46
C GLU A 724 5.35 32.23 18.49
N THR A 725 4.11 32.32 18.97
CA THR A 725 3.55 31.40 19.96
C THR A 725 3.42 29.96 19.44
N GLU A 726 3.00 29.81 18.19
CA GLU A 726 2.91 28.53 17.47
C GLU A 726 4.31 27.94 17.21
N ARG A 727 5.26 28.77 16.78
CA ARG A 727 6.66 28.36 16.55
C ARG A 727 7.37 27.96 17.85
N ALA A 728 7.12 28.66 18.94
CA ALA A 728 7.67 28.32 20.26
C ALA A 728 7.10 27.00 20.79
N ALA A 729 5.81 26.72 20.57
CA ALA A 729 5.19 25.44 20.92
C ALA A 729 5.76 24.27 20.09
N ALA A 730 5.89 24.43 18.77
CA ALA A 730 6.54 23.44 17.91
C ALA A 730 8.03 23.25 18.23
N GLY A 731 8.72 24.32 18.62
CA GLY A 731 10.08 24.29 19.17
C GLY A 731 10.16 23.41 20.42
N ALA A 732 9.32 23.64 21.43
CA ALA A 732 9.32 22.83 22.66
C ALA A 732 9.15 21.32 22.40
N MET A 733 8.35 20.95 21.39
CA MET A 733 8.18 19.56 20.94
C MET A 733 9.44 19.00 20.24
N LEU A 734 10.08 19.79 19.37
CA LEU A 734 11.33 19.40 18.72
C LEU A 734 12.48 19.25 19.74
N PHE A 735 12.55 20.13 20.75
CA PHE A 735 13.56 20.05 21.82
C PHE A 735 13.51 18.68 22.50
N THR A 736 12.32 18.27 22.96
CA THR A 736 12.08 16.96 23.56
C THR A 736 12.51 15.82 22.63
N LYS A 737 12.15 15.87 21.34
CA LYS A 737 12.47 14.78 20.40
C LYS A 737 13.97 14.65 20.08
N VAL A 738 14.68 15.77 19.91
CA VAL A 738 16.15 15.75 19.67
C VAL A 738 16.86 15.24 20.91
N ARG A 739 16.45 15.71 22.09
CA ARG A 739 16.98 15.25 23.39
C ARG A 739 16.81 13.74 23.57
N GLU A 740 15.61 13.21 23.33
CA GLU A 740 15.35 11.76 23.37
C GLU A 740 16.18 10.97 22.36
N MET A 741 16.37 11.49 21.14
CA MET A 741 17.15 10.85 20.09
C MET A 741 18.62 10.70 20.48
N VAL A 742 19.25 11.77 20.98
CA VAL A 742 20.65 11.75 21.44
C VAL A 742 20.83 10.80 22.62
N LEU A 743 19.87 10.77 23.57
CA LEU A 743 19.89 9.84 24.70
C LEU A 743 19.72 8.36 24.27
N GLN A 744 19.04 8.07 23.16
CA GLN A 744 18.95 6.68 22.64
C GLN A 744 20.22 6.23 21.92
N GLU A 745 20.79 7.06 21.04
CA GLU A 745 22.01 6.71 20.28
C GLU A 745 23.23 6.50 21.18
N ALA A 746 23.33 7.27 22.28
CA ALA A 746 24.49 7.26 23.17
C ALA A 746 24.37 6.31 24.39
N GLY A 747 23.19 5.75 24.65
CA GLY A 747 22.99 4.63 25.57
C GLY A 747 23.09 4.95 27.08
N TRP A 748 23.55 3.98 27.87
CA TRP A 748 23.37 3.93 29.34
C TRP A 748 24.28 4.85 30.19
N LEU A 749 24.99 5.80 29.59
CA LEU A 749 25.98 6.64 30.26
C LEU A 749 25.36 7.94 30.82
N GLY A 750 24.92 7.90 32.08
CA GLY A 750 24.21 9.01 32.74
C GLY A 750 25.02 10.31 32.92
N GLU A 751 24.28 11.39 33.18
CA GLU A 751 24.71 12.78 33.47
C GLU A 751 25.54 13.48 32.38
N ILE A 752 26.67 12.93 31.94
CA ILE A 752 27.49 13.54 30.88
C ILE A 752 26.66 13.69 29.59
N LEU A 753 25.82 12.70 29.27
CA LEU A 753 25.00 12.71 28.04
C LEU A 753 23.75 13.59 28.13
N THR A 754 23.28 14.02 29.30
CA THR A 754 22.14 14.95 29.38
C THR A 754 22.52 16.34 28.91
N ASP A 755 23.74 16.79 29.22
CA ASP A 755 24.26 18.06 28.73
C ASP A 755 24.42 18.02 27.20
N VAL A 756 24.97 16.94 26.62
CA VAL A 756 25.07 16.77 25.16
C VAL A 756 23.69 16.76 24.50
N ALA A 757 22.70 16.09 25.11
CA ALA A 757 21.35 16.01 24.57
C ALA A 757 20.64 17.38 24.55
N ASP A 758 20.77 18.16 25.64
CA ASP A 758 20.21 19.51 25.74
C ASP A 758 20.96 20.52 24.85
N GLN A 759 22.28 20.37 24.70
CA GLN A 759 23.11 21.15 23.78
C GLN A 759 22.77 20.89 22.31
N SER A 760 22.71 19.63 21.89
CA SER A 760 22.28 19.23 20.55
C SER A 760 20.87 19.72 20.21
N ALA A 761 19.95 19.67 21.20
CA ALA A 761 18.61 20.20 21.03
C ALA A 761 18.62 21.71 20.82
N ASN A 762 19.23 22.50 21.72
CA ASN A 762 19.34 23.95 21.56
C ASN A 762 19.96 24.35 20.21
N GLN A 763 21.06 23.69 19.81
CA GLN A 763 21.75 23.98 18.55
C GLN A 763 20.88 23.67 17.32
N MET A 764 20.19 22.52 17.30
CA MET A 764 19.23 22.17 16.26
C MET A 764 18.08 23.19 16.17
N LEU A 765 17.53 23.60 17.31
CA LEU A 765 16.42 24.55 17.35
C LEU A 765 16.86 25.97 16.94
N ASN A 766 18.07 26.39 17.29
CA ASN A 766 18.65 27.65 16.83
C ASN A 766 18.99 27.62 15.32
N ALA A 767 19.31 26.45 14.76
CA ALA A 767 19.42 26.26 13.31
C ALA A 767 18.07 26.42 12.60
N PHE A 768 16.99 25.80 13.13
CA PHE A 768 15.62 25.98 12.64
C PHE A 768 15.13 27.43 12.75
N ALA A 769 15.35 28.08 13.90
CA ALA A 769 14.75 29.38 14.23
C ALA A 769 15.55 30.59 13.71
N PHE A 770 16.88 30.50 13.60
CA PHE A 770 17.78 31.62 13.31
C PHE A 770 18.96 31.31 12.38
N ASP A 771 18.99 30.13 11.74
CA ASP A 771 20.11 29.68 10.89
C ASP A 771 21.46 29.56 11.65
N TRP A 772 21.40 29.51 12.99
CA TRP A 772 22.56 29.63 13.87
C TRP A 772 22.96 28.25 14.42
N CYS A 773 24.10 27.75 13.95
CA CYS A 773 24.55 26.37 14.16
C CYS A 773 25.89 26.28 14.92
N ASP A 774 26.52 27.42 15.24
CA ASP A 774 27.86 27.49 15.82
C ASP A 774 27.88 27.02 17.28
N ALA A 775 29.07 26.86 17.88
CA ALA A 775 29.23 26.33 19.24
C ALA A 775 28.39 27.09 20.29
N ASP A 776 28.29 28.42 20.18
CA ASP A 776 27.49 29.26 21.10
C ASP A 776 25.98 28.94 21.04
N ALA A 777 25.48 28.38 19.94
CA ALA A 777 24.07 28.02 19.76
C ALA A 777 23.66 26.79 20.61
N THR A 778 24.63 26.01 21.12
CA THR A 778 24.39 24.86 22.00
C THR A 778 23.92 25.27 23.41
N ASN A 779 24.42 26.40 23.91
CA ASN A 779 24.14 26.88 25.27
C ASN A 779 23.11 28.02 25.29
N SER A 780 22.35 28.21 24.21
CA SER A 780 21.39 29.31 24.07
C SER A 780 19.96 28.80 23.86
N ASP A 781 19.05 29.25 24.71
CA ASP A 781 17.62 28.95 24.64
C ASP A 781 16.83 29.96 23.80
N LYS A 782 17.52 30.81 23.03
CA LYS A 782 16.95 31.88 22.17
C LYS A 782 15.80 31.40 21.28
N TRP A 783 15.80 30.13 20.86
CA TRP A 783 14.73 29.49 20.10
C TRP A 783 13.35 29.55 20.78
N ARG A 784 13.29 29.80 22.10
CA ARG A 784 12.04 30.00 22.87
C ARG A 784 11.30 31.30 22.51
N THR A 785 11.99 32.28 21.94
CA THR A 785 11.42 33.52 21.40
C THR A 785 11.79 33.65 19.91
N PRO A 786 11.19 32.81 19.03
CA PRO A 786 11.62 32.69 17.63
C PRO A 786 11.14 33.86 16.74
N GLY A 787 10.24 34.72 17.21
CA GLY A 787 9.48 35.69 16.40
C GLY A 787 8.48 35.03 15.44
N ASP A 788 7.85 35.82 14.57
CA ASP A 788 7.01 35.31 13.48
C ASP A 788 7.85 34.81 12.29
N ALA A 789 7.30 33.89 11.47
CA ALA A 789 7.90 33.41 10.23
C ALA A 789 6.96 33.47 9.03
N GLN A 790 7.54 33.44 7.83
CA GLN A 790 6.84 33.35 6.54
C GLN A 790 7.43 32.18 5.77
N ALA A 791 6.75 31.03 5.79
CA ALA A 791 7.28 29.76 5.28
C ALA A 791 6.19 28.93 4.59
N VAL A 792 6.59 27.79 4.02
CA VAL A 792 5.70 26.82 3.37
C VAL A 792 6.06 25.42 3.85
N SER A 793 5.08 24.67 4.34
CA SER A 793 5.22 23.25 4.65
C SER A 793 4.72 22.38 3.49
N PRO A 794 5.01 21.06 3.50
CA PRO A 794 4.38 20.12 2.57
C PRO A 794 2.85 20.18 2.59
N ALA A 795 2.23 20.30 3.77
CA ALA A 795 0.78 20.39 3.89
C ALA A 795 0.22 21.69 3.27
N ASN A 796 0.96 22.80 3.35
CA ASN A 796 0.51 24.06 2.73
C ASN A 796 0.45 24.02 1.21
N LEU A 797 1.21 23.13 0.55
CA LEU A 797 1.14 22.98 -0.92
C LEU A 797 -0.25 22.54 -1.39
N ALA A 798 -1.07 21.98 -0.50
CA ALA A 798 -2.46 21.65 -0.78
C ALA A 798 -3.41 22.86 -0.78
N PHE A 799 -2.92 24.07 -0.48
CA PHE A 799 -3.67 25.33 -0.69
C PHE A 799 -3.39 25.93 -2.07
N TYR A 800 -2.28 25.55 -2.73
CA TYR A 800 -1.92 26.08 -4.04
C TYR A 800 -2.99 25.80 -5.10
N ASP A 801 -3.26 26.82 -5.90
CA ASP A 801 -4.57 26.99 -6.50
C ASP A 801 -4.52 27.07 -8.04
N ALA A 802 -5.67 27.34 -8.66
CA ALA A 802 -5.74 27.61 -10.09
C ALA A 802 -4.90 28.86 -10.48
N PRO A 803 -4.14 28.84 -11.59
CA PRO A 803 -4.28 27.93 -12.73
C PRO A 803 -3.39 26.69 -12.70
N LEU A 804 -2.48 26.53 -11.73
CA LEU A 804 -1.51 25.41 -11.76
C LEU A 804 -1.98 24.16 -11.00
N TYR A 805 -2.79 24.33 -9.96
CA TYR A 805 -3.19 23.27 -9.04
C TYR A 805 -4.70 23.32 -8.75
N GLY A 806 -5.15 23.04 -7.52
CA GLY A 806 -6.57 23.08 -7.13
C GLY A 806 -7.33 21.73 -7.11
N ASP A 807 -6.74 20.59 -7.51
CA ASP A 807 -7.28 19.25 -7.18
C ASP A 807 -6.23 18.43 -6.42
N MET A 808 -6.68 17.63 -5.45
CA MET A 808 -5.85 16.68 -4.72
C MET A 808 -6.57 15.34 -4.51
N GLU A 809 -5.80 14.25 -4.54
CA GLU A 809 -6.31 12.90 -4.30
C GLU A 809 -5.24 11.96 -3.77
N PRO A 810 -5.62 10.83 -3.11
CA PRO A 810 -4.67 9.82 -2.67
C PRO A 810 -3.73 9.33 -3.78
N LEU A 811 -2.47 9.18 -3.42
CA LEU A 811 -1.40 8.65 -4.25
C LEU A 811 -1.63 7.16 -4.54
N LEU A 812 -1.75 6.81 -5.81
CA LEU A 812 -1.94 5.42 -6.26
C LEU A 812 -0.58 4.77 -6.54
N TYR A 813 0.15 4.44 -5.47
CA TYR A 813 1.39 3.66 -5.57
C TYR A 813 1.12 2.22 -6.00
N ARG A 814 1.68 1.83 -7.15
CA ARG A 814 1.89 0.44 -7.53
C ARG A 814 3.33 0.05 -7.22
N PRO A 815 3.58 -1.03 -6.45
CA PRO A 815 4.92 -1.57 -6.30
C PRO A 815 5.39 -2.21 -7.61
N ALA A 816 6.71 -2.38 -7.72
CA ALA A 816 7.31 -3.19 -8.78
C ALA A 816 6.72 -4.62 -8.80
N ARG A 817 6.52 -5.16 -10.00
CA ARG A 817 5.88 -6.47 -10.24
C ARG A 817 6.35 -7.11 -11.53
N TRP A 818 5.99 -8.37 -11.73
CA TRP A 818 6.11 -9.05 -13.02
C TRP A 818 4.71 -9.37 -13.55
N GLU A 819 4.49 -9.18 -14.85
CA GLU A 819 3.24 -9.53 -15.56
C GLU A 819 3.55 -10.51 -16.69
N GLU A 820 2.65 -11.47 -16.93
CA GLU A 820 2.73 -12.37 -18.08
C GLU A 820 2.13 -11.71 -19.33
N VAL A 821 2.89 -11.67 -20.43
CA VAL A 821 2.45 -11.14 -21.73
C VAL A 821 2.63 -12.19 -22.83
N THR A 822 1.75 -12.10 -23.85
CA THR A 822 1.85 -12.87 -25.09
C THR A 822 2.88 -12.21 -26.01
N LEU A 823 3.84 -12.98 -26.54
CA LEU A 823 4.74 -12.51 -27.59
C LEU A 823 4.08 -12.59 -28.97
N TYR A 824 4.50 -11.71 -29.87
CA TYR A 824 4.12 -11.71 -31.28
C TYR A 824 5.40 -11.75 -32.14
N GLU A 825 5.31 -12.35 -33.32
CA GLU A 825 6.43 -12.52 -34.27
C GLU A 825 6.00 -12.16 -35.69
N TRP A 826 6.93 -11.61 -36.48
CA TRP A 826 6.75 -11.39 -37.91
C TRP A 826 6.77 -12.71 -38.67
N LYS A 827 5.77 -12.95 -39.54
CA LYS A 827 5.79 -14.07 -40.50
C LYS A 827 5.67 -13.58 -41.93
N THR A 828 6.37 -14.26 -42.86
CA THR A 828 6.27 -13.95 -44.29
C THR A 828 5.08 -14.66 -44.93
N GLN A 829 4.04 -13.91 -45.26
CA GLN A 829 2.90 -14.35 -46.05
C GLN A 829 3.28 -14.42 -47.54
N THR A 830 3.91 -15.53 -47.96
CA THR A 830 4.36 -15.74 -49.34
C THR A 830 3.23 -16.02 -50.34
N GLN A 831 2.02 -16.31 -49.85
CA GLN A 831 0.83 -16.57 -50.64
C GLN A 831 -0.38 -15.89 -49.99
N PHE A 832 -1.35 -15.49 -50.81
CA PHE A 832 -2.58 -14.84 -50.36
C PHE A 832 -3.80 -15.49 -51.01
N GLY A 833 -4.96 -15.32 -50.38
CA GLY A 833 -6.27 -15.54 -50.96
C GLY A 833 -7.22 -14.45 -50.49
N ALA A 834 -8.48 -14.82 -50.26
CA ALA A 834 -9.51 -13.97 -49.70
C ALA A 834 -10.32 -14.74 -48.65
N VAL A 835 -11.02 -14.03 -47.77
CA VAL A 835 -12.10 -14.62 -46.96
C VAL A 835 -13.39 -13.89 -47.29
N ALA A 836 -14.37 -14.62 -47.81
CA ALA A 836 -15.75 -14.14 -47.94
C ALA A 836 -16.64 -14.93 -46.99
N GLY A 837 -17.76 -14.32 -46.59
CA GLY A 837 -18.69 -15.02 -45.72
C GLY A 837 -20.01 -14.31 -45.55
N ILE A 838 -20.88 -14.93 -44.74
CA ILE A 838 -22.19 -14.39 -44.37
C ILE A 838 -22.32 -14.45 -42.85
N VAL A 839 -22.63 -13.31 -42.24
CA VAL A 839 -22.99 -13.21 -40.81
C VAL A 839 -24.49 -13.38 -40.66
N ARG A 840 -24.92 -14.18 -39.68
CA ARG A 840 -26.33 -14.45 -39.39
C ARG A 840 -26.66 -14.32 -37.91
N ASP A 841 -27.91 -14.05 -37.59
CA ASP A 841 -28.51 -14.15 -36.26
C ASP A 841 -29.82 -14.93 -36.40
N ALA A 842 -30.04 -15.94 -35.56
CA ALA A 842 -31.13 -16.91 -35.70
C ALA A 842 -31.33 -17.45 -37.14
N GLY A 843 -30.24 -17.56 -37.92
CA GLY A 843 -30.24 -17.98 -39.32
C GLY A 843 -30.61 -16.89 -40.35
N GLN A 844 -30.96 -15.68 -39.92
CA GLN A 844 -31.24 -14.52 -40.80
C GLN A 844 -29.99 -13.68 -41.02
N PRO A 845 -29.77 -13.10 -42.22
CA PRO A 845 -28.58 -12.29 -42.52
C PRO A 845 -28.54 -10.99 -41.71
N VAL A 846 -27.38 -10.66 -41.13
CA VAL A 846 -27.21 -9.49 -40.25
C VAL A 846 -26.55 -8.34 -41.01
N VAL A 847 -27.24 -7.20 -41.09
CA VAL A 847 -26.75 -5.99 -41.78
C VAL A 847 -26.10 -5.05 -40.78
N GLY A 848 -24.88 -4.60 -41.05
CA GLY A 848 -24.16 -3.67 -40.17
C GLY A 848 -23.32 -4.34 -39.07
N ALA A 849 -23.11 -5.66 -39.11
CA ALA A 849 -22.17 -6.33 -38.22
C ALA A 849 -20.73 -5.99 -38.60
N ARG A 850 -19.89 -5.69 -37.61
CA ARG A 850 -18.46 -5.48 -37.80
C ARG A 850 -17.79 -6.85 -37.83
N VAL A 851 -17.13 -7.18 -38.94
CA VAL A 851 -16.28 -8.37 -39.07
C VAL A 851 -14.83 -7.89 -39.06
N ALA A 852 -14.00 -8.42 -38.17
CA ALA A 852 -12.60 -8.05 -38.03
C ALA A 852 -11.70 -9.29 -38.19
N ARG A 853 -10.57 -9.11 -38.88
CA ARG A 853 -9.42 -10.04 -38.81
C ARG A 853 -8.44 -9.59 -37.72
N ASP A 854 -8.24 -8.28 -37.62
CA ASP A 854 -7.34 -7.63 -36.67
C ASP A 854 -7.82 -6.19 -36.37
N ALA A 855 -7.02 -5.42 -35.63
CA ALA A 855 -7.39 -4.07 -35.20
C ALA A 855 -7.45 -3.03 -36.34
N THR A 856 -6.74 -3.23 -37.45
CA THR A 856 -6.69 -2.30 -38.59
C THR A 856 -7.44 -2.82 -39.83
N HIS A 857 -7.68 -4.13 -39.93
CA HIS A 857 -8.40 -4.76 -41.02
C HIS A 857 -9.75 -5.30 -40.54
N PHE A 858 -10.80 -4.50 -40.77
CA PHE A 858 -12.19 -4.87 -40.54
C PHE A 858 -13.07 -4.38 -41.68
N VAL A 859 -14.22 -5.03 -41.86
CA VAL A 859 -15.27 -4.68 -42.82
C VAL A 859 -16.64 -4.72 -42.13
N THR A 860 -17.65 -4.17 -42.77
CA THR A 860 -19.03 -4.17 -42.26
C THR A 860 -19.92 -4.96 -43.21
N THR A 861 -20.83 -5.78 -42.67
CA THR A 861 -21.69 -6.65 -43.50
C THR A 861 -22.70 -5.87 -44.34
N GLN A 862 -22.91 -6.37 -45.56
CA GLN A 862 -23.85 -5.82 -46.52
C GLN A 862 -25.31 -6.19 -46.20
N LYS A 863 -26.25 -5.76 -47.05
CA LYS A 863 -27.70 -5.96 -46.86
C LYS A 863 -28.17 -7.43 -46.87
N ASP A 864 -27.35 -8.34 -47.38
CA ASP A 864 -27.53 -9.78 -47.40
C ASP A 864 -26.69 -10.50 -46.34
N GLY A 865 -26.10 -9.75 -45.39
CA GLY A 865 -25.20 -10.26 -44.35
C GLY A 865 -23.80 -10.61 -44.86
N SER A 866 -23.50 -10.39 -46.16
CA SER A 866 -22.22 -10.77 -46.74
C SER A 866 -21.06 -9.85 -46.34
N PHE A 867 -19.85 -10.39 -46.33
CA PHE A 867 -18.60 -9.66 -46.18
C PHE A 867 -17.49 -10.25 -47.06
N LEU A 868 -16.44 -9.46 -47.31
CA LEU A 868 -15.26 -9.87 -48.07
C LEU A 868 -14.00 -9.18 -47.52
N PHE A 869 -12.97 -9.97 -47.23
CA PHE A 869 -11.57 -9.52 -47.12
C PHE A 869 -10.79 -10.04 -48.32
N GLU A 870 -10.15 -9.14 -49.06
CA GLU A 870 -9.18 -9.49 -50.10
C GLU A 870 -7.75 -9.46 -49.54
N HIS A 871 -6.80 -10.10 -50.23
CA HIS A 871 -5.37 -10.12 -49.84
C HIS A 871 -5.12 -10.63 -48.41
N VAL A 872 -5.81 -11.70 -48.03
CA VAL A 872 -5.60 -12.38 -46.74
C VAL A 872 -4.48 -13.41 -46.89
N GLY A 873 -3.50 -13.42 -45.99
CA GLY A 873 -2.39 -14.38 -46.02
C GLY A 873 -2.86 -15.83 -45.90
N THR A 874 -2.14 -16.76 -46.53
CA THR A 874 -2.50 -18.19 -46.49
C THR A 874 -2.23 -18.83 -45.13
N GLY A 875 -3.15 -19.67 -44.68
CA GLY A 875 -3.09 -20.34 -43.38
C GLY A 875 -4.38 -20.17 -42.58
N PRO A 876 -4.37 -20.51 -41.29
CA PRO A 876 -5.53 -20.31 -40.42
C PRO A 876 -5.73 -18.81 -40.16
N VAL A 877 -6.95 -18.34 -40.42
CA VAL A 877 -7.40 -16.97 -40.20
C VAL A 877 -8.60 -17.01 -39.28
N GLN A 878 -8.47 -16.37 -38.12
CA GLN A 878 -9.58 -16.13 -37.20
C GLN A 878 -10.29 -14.84 -37.59
N LEU A 879 -11.62 -14.86 -37.58
CA LEU A 879 -12.47 -13.69 -37.73
C LEU A 879 -13.35 -13.54 -36.48
N GLU A 880 -13.43 -12.31 -35.99
CA GLU A 880 -14.33 -11.89 -34.91
C GLU A 880 -15.46 -11.05 -35.49
N VAL A 881 -16.68 -11.27 -35.01
CA VAL A 881 -17.88 -10.55 -35.48
C VAL A 881 -18.66 -9.97 -34.31
N GLU A 882 -19.00 -8.70 -34.43
CA GLU A 882 -19.73 -7.94 -33.41
C GLU A 882 -21.01 -7.32 -33.99
N TYR A 883 -22.14 -7.54 -33.31
CA TYR A 883 -23.39 -6.84 -33.59
C TYR A 883 -24.17 -6.58 -32.29
N GLY A 884 -24.05 -5.35 -31.76
CA GLY A 884 -24.57 -5.03 -30.43
C GLY A 884 -23.93 -5.91 -29.34
N THR A 885 -24.74 -6.65 -28.61
CA THR A 885 -24.31 -7.64 -27.59
C THR A 885 -23.99 -9.02 -28.16
N LEU A 886 -24.38 -9.31 -29.41
CA LEU A 886 -24.12 -10.60 -30.05
C LEU A 886 -22.66 -10.69 -30.52
N ARG A 887 -22.13 -11.92 -30.49
CA ARG A 887 -20.75 -12.23 -30.93
C ARG A 887 -20.74 -13.51 -31.76
N GLY A 888 -19.86 -13.54 -32.76
CA GLY A 888 -19.56 -14.76 -33.51
C GLY A 888 -18.07 -14.81 -33.80
N THR A 889 -17.47 -15.98 -33.68
CA THR A 889 -16.09 -16.22 -34.11
C THR A 889 -16.09 -17.33 -35.14
N ALA A 890 -15.21 -17.25 -36.13
CA ALA A 890 -14.99 -18.34 -37.05
C ALA A 890 -13.52 -18.38 -37.50
N THR A 891 -12.95 -19.58 -37.49
CA THR A 891 -11.62 -19.83 -38.06
C THR A 891 -11.80 -20.51 -39.40
N THR A 892 -11.16 -19.98 -40.43
CA THR A 892 -11.10 -20.61 -41.77
C THR A 892 -9.65 -20.71 -42.24
N THR A 893 -9.37 -21.58 -43.20
CA THR A 893 -8.03 -21.70 -43.78
C THR A 893 -8.00 -21.10 -45.17
N VAL A 894 -7.26 -20.00 -45.35
CA VAL A 894 -7.07 -19.38 -46.66
C VAL A 894 -6.02 -20.15 -47.45
N ALA A 895 -6.39 -20.58 -48.66
CA ALA A 895 -5.50 -21.21 -49.62
C ALA A 895 -5.11 -20.23 -50.74
N ALA A 896 -3.96 -20.46 -51.37
CA ALA A 896 -3.38 -19.55 -52.34
C ALA A 896 -4.31 -19.32 -53.55
N ASN A 897 -4.60 -18.05 -53.83
CA ASN A 897 -5.52 -17.58 -54.87
C ASN A 897 -6.96 -18.13 -54.75
N GLN A 898 -7.39 -18.52 -53.53
CA GLN A 898 -8.74 -18.99 -53.26
C GLN A 898 -9.47 -18.07 -52.27
N THR A 899 -10.77 -17.89 -52.49
CA THR A 899 -11.67 -17.27 -51.51
C THR A 899 -12.17 -18.34 -50.56
N ALA A 900 -11.63 -18.38 -49.34
CA ALA A 900 -12.20 -19.18 -48.28
C ALA A 900 -13.60 -18.67 -47.96
N GLN A 901 -14.58 -19.56 -47.91
CA GLN A 901 -15.97 -19.24 -47.58
C GLN A 901 -16.25 -19.59 -46.11
N VAL A 902 -16.94 -18.72 -45.40
CA VAL A 902 -17.29 -18.96 -43.99
C VAL A 902 -18.70 -18.44 -43.65
N ALA A 903 -19.46 -19.23 -42.90
CA ALA A 903 -20.69 -18.77 -42.27
C ALA A 903 -20.38 -18.44 -40.80
N ILE A 904 -20.87 -17.31 -40.32
CA ILE A 904 -20.68 -16.89 -38.92
C ILE A 904 -22.06 -16.62 -38.32
N ASP A 905 -22.64 -17.68 -37.75
CA ASP A 905 -23.89 -17.60 -36.99
C ASP A 905 -23.58 -16.99 -35.61
N LEU A 906 -23.93 -15.71 -35.44
CA LEU A 906 -23.84 -14.98 -34.18
C LEU A 906 -24.59 -15.73 -33.07
N GLN A 907 -23.98 -15.73 -31.90
CA GLN A 907 -24.56 -16.24 -30.67
C GLN A 907 -24.74 -15.06 -29.68
N PRO A 908 -25.62 -15.21 -28.67
CA PRO A 908 -25.42 -14.52 -27.40
C PRO A 908 -24.04 -14.91 -26.81
N PRO A 909 -23.50 -14.16 -25.83
CA PRO A 909 -22.24 -14.51 -25.17
C PRO A 909 -22.20 -15.98 -24.73
N ALA A 910 -21.03 -16.63 -24.92
CA ALA A 910 -20.87 -18.09 -24.86
C ALA A 910 -21.23 -18.76 -23.52
N HIS A 911 -21.46 -17.95 -22.48
CA HIS A 911 -21.85 -18.40 -21.15
C HIS A 911 -23.15 -17.71 -20.76
N LEU A 912 -24.21 -18.50 -20.61
CA LEU A 912 -25.39 -18.06 -19.88
C LEU A 912 -25.05 -18.09 -18.39
N PHE A 913 -25.63 -17.19 -17.59
CA PHE A 913 -25.48 -17.26 -16.14
C PHE A 913 -25.90 -18.64 -15.65
N ARG A 914 -25.03 -19.31 -14.88
CA ARG A 914 -25.28 -20.64 -14.32
C ARG A 914 -25.86 -20.50 -12.93
N ARG A 915 -27.02 -21.09 -12.70
CA ARG A 915 -27.66 -21.19 -11.39
C ARG A 915 -27.33 -22.54 -10.79
N LEU A 916 -26.45 -22.54 -9.80
CA LEU A 916 -26.11 -23.73 -9.02
C LEU A 916 -27.04 -23.75 -7.81
N VAL A 917 -27.95 -24.71 -7.78
CA VAL A 917 -28.79 -24.98 -6.60
C VAL A 917 -28.10 -26.06 -5.79
N ILE A 918 -27.69 -25.70 -4.57
CA ILE A 918 -27.18 -26.62 -3.55
C ILE A 918 -28.36 -26.93 -2.63
N ASP A 919 -28.63 -28.22 -2.43
CA ASP A 919 -29.71 -28.72 -1.57
C ASP A 919 -29.26 -29.99 -0.85
N GLY A 920 -29.72 -30.24 0.38
CA GLY A 920 -29.25 -31.36 1.20
C GLY A 920 -29.35 -31.10 2.71
N TRP A 921 -28.60 -31.88 3.49
CA TRP A 921 -28.56 -31.76 4.95
C TRP A 921 -27.14 -31.95 5.50
N MET A 922 -26.91 -31.40 6.69
CA MET A 922 -25.70 -31.59 7.48
C MET A 922 -26.06 -32.05 8.89
N ARG A 923 -25.16 -32.82 9.52
CA ARG A 923 -25.25 -33.27 10.91
C ARG A 923 -23.93 -33.01 11.62
N THR A 924 -24.02 -32.46 12.82
CA THR A 924 -22.89 -32.28 13.75
C THR A 924 -23.18 -33.09 15.00
N VAL A 925 -22.18 -33.80 15.50
CA VAL A 925 -22.23 -34.65 16.69
C VAL A 925 -21.05 -34.28 17.57
N ASP A 926 -21.34 -33.85 18.79
CA ASP A 926 -20.35 -33.73 19.87
C ASP A 926 -20.19 -35.12 20.54
N TYR A 927 -18.96 -35.47 20.91
CA TYR A 927 -18.59 -36.77 21.46
C TYR A 927 -17.73 -36.67 22.73
N GLU A 928 -18.36 -36.28 23.83
CA GLU A 928 -17.79 -36.53 25.16
C GLU A 928 -17.58 -38.03 25.45
N PHE A 929 -16.32 -38.46 25.57
CA PHE A 929 -15.91 -39.85 25.90
C PHE A 929 -16.44 -40.40 27.25
N ALA A 930 -17.15 -39.58 28.04
CA ALA A 930 -17.75 -39.95 29.32
C ALA A 930 -19.28 -39.73 29.40
N ALA A 931 -19.93 -39.20 28.34
CA ALA A 931 -21.36 -38.97 28.32
C ALA A 931 -22.17 -40.27 28.11
N ALA A 932 -23.44 -40.23 28.51
CA ALA A 932 -24.36 -41.37 28.35
C ALA A 932 -25.07 -41.40 26.98
N PHE A 933 -24.89 -40.36 26.15
CA PHE A 933 -25.54 -40.19 24.85
C PHE A 933 -24.80 -39.12 24.04
N ASP A 934 -24.45 -39.40 22.78
CA ASP A 934 -23.89 -38.42 21.82
C ASP A 934 -24.96 -37.35 21.47
N PRO A 935 -24.85 -36.07 21.91
CA PRO A 935 -25.72 -35.02 21.41
C PRO A 935 -25.46 -34.76 19.92
N TYR A 936 -26.53 -34.46 19.16
CA TYR A 936 -26.39 -34.13 17.75
C TYR A 936 -27.44 -33.15 17.24
N THR A 937 -27.03 -32.29 16.32
CA THR A 937 -27.90 -31.40 15.53
C THR A 937 -27.94 -31.89 14.09
N ILE A 938 -29.12 -31.86 13.46
CA ILE A 938 -29.28 -31.99 12.00
C ILE A 938 -29.91 -30.69 11.49
N GLY A 939 -29.45 -30.19 10.34
CA GLY A 939 -30.03 -29.01 9.68
C GLY A 939 -29.88 -29.09 8.17
N ASP A 940 -30.89 -28.61 7.45
CA ASP A 940 -30.91 -28.57 5.99
C ASP A 940 -29.94 -27.50 5.46
N ILE A 941 -29.30 -27.77 4.33
CA ILE A 941 -28.33 -26.86 3.68
C ILE A 941 -28.77 -26.51 2.26
N TYR A 942 -29.45 -25.36 2.14
CA TYR A 942 -29.91 -24.82 0.87
C TYR A 942 -29.17 -23.53 0.51
N ALA A 943 -28.65 -23.43 -0.73
CA ALA A 943 -28.14 -22.18 -1.27
C ALA A 943 -28.24 -22.10 -2.79
N ILE A 944 -28.35 -20.88 -3.31
CA ILE A 944 -28.15 -20.59 -4.73
C ILE A 944 -26.81 -19.88 -4.90
N ALA A 945 -25.99 -20.36 -5.83
CA ALA A 945 -24.83 -19.66 -6.36
C ALA A 945 -25.06 -19.34 -7.84
N GLN A 946 -24.82 -18.09 -8.23
CA GLN A 946 -24.83 -17.67 -9.64
C GLN A 946 -23.37 -17.53 -10.08
N VAL A 947 -22.93 -18.36 -11.03
CA VAL A 947 -21.59 -18.22 -11.64
C VAL A 947 -21.74 -17.85 -13.12
N GLY A 948 -20.87 -16.97 -13.61
CA GLY A 948 -20.93 -16.44 -14.97
C GLY A 948 -19.85 -15.37 -15.22
N PRO A 949 -19.42 -15.13 -16.47
CA PRO A 949 -18.31 -14.20 -16.75
C PRO A 949 -18.64 -12.73 -16.48
N ALA A 950 -19.94 -12.40 -16.40
CA ALA A 950 -20.45 -11.07 -16.07
C ALA A 950 -20.96 -10.97 -14.61
N SER A 951 -20.64 -11.94 -13.76
CA SER A 951 -20.93 -11.90 -12.32
C SER A 951 -19.72 -12.35 -11.49
N SER A 952 -19.44 -13.65 -11.48
CA SER A 952 -18.17 -14.23 -11.01
C SER A 952 -18.01 -15.64 -11.59
N THR A 953 -16.83 -15.98 -12.08
CA THR A 953 -16.50 -17.37 -12.47
C THR A 953 -16.21 -18.27 -11.26
N HIS A 954 -15.93 -17.70 -10.09
CA HIS A 954 -15.72 -18.43 -8.84
C HIS A 954 -16.73 -17.99 -7.77
N VAL A 955 -17.46 -18.93 -7.17
CA VAL A 955 -18.29 -18.66 -5.99
C VAL A 955 -18.00 -19.69 -4.89
N ARG A 956 -17.65 -19.19 -3.70
CA ARG A 956 -17.56 -19.98 -2.49
C ARG A 956 -18.86 -19.89 -1.68
N LYS A 957 -19.37 -21.02 -1.22
CA LYS A 957 -20.47 -21.13 -0.24
C LYS A 957 -19.95 -21.83 1.01
N GLN A 958 -20.49 -21.44 2.16
CA GLN A 958 -20.19 -22.04 3.45
C GLN A 958 -21.48 -22.29 4.22
N PHE A 959 -21.58 -23.44 4.87
CA PHE A 959 -22.67 -23.82 5.75
C PHE A 959 -22.09 -24.25 7.09
N ASP A 960 -22.60 -23.69 8.18
CA ASP A 960 -22.12 -23.91 9.54
C ASP A 960 -23.27 -24.50 10.38
N LEU A 961 -23.04 -25.62 11.07
CA LEU A 961 -24.02 -26.28 11.93
C LEU A 961 -23.37 -26.68 13.27
N ARG A 962 -23.91 -26.17 14.37
CA ARG A 962 -23.37 -26.36 15.72
C ARG A 962 -24.14 -27.45 16.48
N CYS A 963 -23.46 -28.22 17.33
CA CYS A 963 -24.06 -29.05 18.35
C CYS A 963 -23.26 -28.86 19.65
N ASP A 964 -23.89 -28.30 20.67
CA ASP A 964 -23.23 -27.67 21.82
C ASP A 964 -21.98 -26.86 21.43
N ASP A 965 -20.76 -27.33 21.73
CA ASP A 965 -19.49 -26.75 21.29
C ASP A 965 -18.79 -27.48 20.13
N ALA A 966 -19.34 -28.56 19.55
CA ALA A 966 -18.90 -29.03 18.24
C ALA A 966 -19.46 -28.15 17.10
N LEU A 967 -18.66 -27.89 16.07
CA LEU A 967 -19.07 -27.16 14.86
C LEU A 967 -18.70 -27.92 13.58
N GLY A 968 -19.72 -28.33 12.82
CA GLY A 968 -19.59 -28.78 11.44
C GLY A 968 -19.59 -27.59 10.48
N ARG A 969 -18.64 -27.52 9.55
CA ARG A 969 -18.52 -26.47 8.54
C ARG A 969 -18.26 -27.05 7.15
N LEU A 970 -19.26 -27.04 6.28
CA LEU A 970 -19.11 -27.40 4.87
C LEU A 970 -18.73 -26.15 4.07
N THR A 971 -17.63 -26.22 3.32
CA THR A 971 -17.26 -25.29 2.26
C THR A 971 -17.41 -25.96 0.91
N LEU A 972 -18.04 -25.26 -0.02
CA LEU A 972 -18.08 -25.59 -1.45
C LEU A 972 -17.50 -24.42 -2.25
N SER A 973 -16.44 -24.66 -3.00
CA SER A 973 -15.92 -23.73 -4.02
C SER A 973 -16.38 -24.19 -5.39
N LEU A 974 -16.93 -23.26 -6.17
CA LEU A 974 -17.66 -23.52 -7.41
C LEU A 974 -17.01 -22.70 -8.53
N ASP A 975 -16.22 -23.37 -9.37
CA ASP A 975 -15.40 -22.77 -10.43
C ASP A 975 -15.99 -23.09 -11.81
N LEU A 976 -16.48 -22.06 -12.50
CA LEU A 976 -17.02 -22.15 -13.85
C LEU A 976 -15.90 -22.40 -14.87
N LEU A 977 -16.06 -23.45 -15.68
CA LEU A 977 -15.16 -23.83 -16.77
C LEU A 977 -15.72 -23.33 -18.12
N ASP A 978 -14.84 -23.24 -19.12
CA ASP A 978 -15.11 -22.72 -20.47
C ASP A 978 -16.25 -23.43 -21.24
N ASN A 979 -16.76 -24.56 -20.74
CA ASN A 979 -17.81 -25.38 -21.33
C ASN A 979 -19.12 -25.41 -20.51
N ASP A 980 -19.37 -24.39 -19.68
CA ASP A 980 -20.52 -24.25 -18.78
C ASP A 980 -20.65 -25.37 -17.70
N ALA A 981 -19.67 -26.27 -17.61
CA ALA A 981 -19.52 -27.17 -16.48
C ALA A 981 -18.88 -26.42 -15.30
N VAL A 982 -19.13 -26.91 -14.08
CA VAL A 982 -18.56 -26.33 -12.87
C VAL A 982 -17.71 -27.37 -12.16
N MET A 983 -16.44 -27.04 -11.91
CA MET A 983 -15.58 -27.79 -11.00
C MET A 983 -15.95 -27.43 -9.56
N VAL A 984 -16.18 -28.44 -8.74
CA VAL A 984 -16.55 -28.31 -7.34
C VAL A 984 -15.42 -28.85 -6.47
N SER A 985 -14.84 -27.97 -5.65
CA SER A 985 -13.93 -28.36 -4.57
C SER A 985 -14.69 -28.35 -3.24
N THR A 986 -14.64 -29.46 -2.51
CA THR A 986 -15.42 -29.67 -1.27
C THR A 986 -14.50 -29.82 -0.07
N THR A 987 -14.80 -29.10 1.01
CA THR A 987 -14.08 -29.20 2.29
C THR A 987 -15.08 -29.21 3.43
N LEU A 988 -15.21 -30.33 4.16
CA LEU A 988 -15.96 -30.40 5.41
C LEU A 988 -14.97 -30.37 6.57
N ARG A 989 -15.24 -29.52 7.57
CA ARG A 989 -14.51 -29.49 8.84
C ARG A 989 -15.44 -29.85 10.00
N CYS A 990 -14.95 -30.64 10.94
CA CYS A 990 -15.53 -30.76 12.27
C CYS A 990 -14.56 -30.14 13.26
N TYR A 991 -14.96 -29.05 13.90
CA TYR A 991 -14.22 -28.40 14.98
C TYR A 991 -14.74 -28.89 16.33
N HIS A 992 -13.81 -29.16 17.26
CA HIS A 992 -14.09 -29.48 18.68
C HIS A 992 -14.33 -28.22 19.53
N ASP A 993 -14.44 -27.07 18.88
CA ASP A 993 -14.71 -25.77 19.47
C ASP A 993 -15.73 -25.04 18.58
N GLY A 994 -16.78 -24.51 19.22
CA GLY A 994 -17.93 -23.99 18.49
C GLY A 994 -17.72 -22.57 17.95
N LYS A 995 -16.48 -22.07 18.01
CA LYS A 995 -16.03 -20.79 17.48
C LYS A 995 -15.34 -21.01 16.12
N GLY A 996 -14.70 -22.16 15.94
CA GLY A 996 -14.23 -22.66 14.66
C GLY A 996 -12.81 -22.21 14.31
N GLU A 997 -11.90 -22.21 15.29
CA GLU A 997 -10.49 -21.84 15.14
C GLU A 997 -9.54 -23.02 15.35
N ASP A 998 -8.60 -23.20 14.40
CA ASP A 998 -7.38 -24.05 14.40
C ASP A 998 -7.43 -25.55 14.80
N ASP A 999 -8.33 -26.04 15.66
CA ASP A 999 -8.47 -27.47 16.00
C ASP A 999 -9.71 -28.06 15.31
N TYR A 1000 -9.47 -28.88 14.28
CA TYR A 1000 -10.50 -29.51 13.48
C TYR A 1000 -10.00 -30.71 12.69
N VAL A 1001 -10.91 -31.65 12.47
CA VAL A 1001 -10.74 -32.69 11.46
C VAL A 1001 -11.26 -32.17 10.13
N GLU A 1002 -10.46 -32.31 9.08
CA GLU A 1002 -10.86 -31.96 7.72
C GLU A 1002 -11.04 -33.20 6.84
N ALA A 1003 -12.14 -33.22 6.09
CA ALA A 1003 -12.38 -34.16 5.01
C ALA A 1003 -12.61 -33.39 3.70
N GLN A 1004 -11.98 -33.86 2.63
CA GLN A 1004 -12.16 -33.32 1.28
C GLN A 1004 -12.63 -34.41 0.33
N LEU A 1005 -13.43 -34.03 -0.65
CA LEU A 1005 -13.67 -34.86 -1.84
C LEU A 1005 -12.64 -34.47 -2.90
N LEU A 1006 -12.21 -35.43 -3.73
CA LEU A 1006 -11.48 -35.10 -4.96
C LEU A 1006 -12.33 -34.15 -5.80
N PRO A 1007 -11.79 -33.04 -6.33
CA PRO A 1007 -12.55 -32.10 -7.14
C PRO A 1007 -13.26 -32.79 -8.31
N PHE A 1008 -14.56 -32.57 -8.43
CA PHE A 1008 -15.42 -33.20 -9.43
C PHE A 1008 -16.10 -32.15 -10.30
N ILE A 1009 -16.46 -32.51 -11.53
CA ILE A 1009 -17.04 -31.59 -12.51
C ILE A 1009 -18.52 -31.93 -12.69
N ILE A 1010 -19.38 -30.90 -12.61
CA ILE A 1010 -20.83 -31.00 -12.88
C ILE A 1010 -21.11 -30.36 -14.25
N PRO A 1011 -21.38 -31.15 -15.30
CA PRO A 1011 -21.70 -30.61 -16.63
C PRO A 1011 -22.98 -29.78 -16.63
N ALA A 1012 -23.10 -28.88 -17.62
CA ALA A 1012 -24.29 -28.05 -17.81
C ALA A 1012 -25.58 -28.89 -17.92
N GLY A 1013 -26.56 -28.61 -17.06
CA GLY A 1013 -27.85 -29.32 -17.00
C GLY A 1013 -27.85 -30.60 -16.14
N TYR A 1014 -26.72 -31.00 -15.56
CA TYR A 1014 -26.61 -32.17 -14.69
C TYR A 1014 -26.64 -31.79 -13.21
N SER A 1015 -26.87 -32.80 -12.36
CA SER A 1015 -26.77 -32.70 -10.92
C SER A 1015 -25.81 -33.76 -10.39
N TYR A 1016 -25.08 -33.46 -9.32
CA TYR A 1016 -24.19 -34.41 -8.66
C TYR A 1016 -24.48 -34.44 -7.16
N SER A 1017 -24.63 -35.64 -6.61
CA SER A 1017 -24.89 -35.88 -5.18
C SER A 1017 -23.67 -36.49 -4.51
N ALA A 1018 -23.32 -36.02 -3.32
CA ALA A 1018 -22.13 -36.44 -2.59
C ALA A 1018 -22.35 -36.46 -1.08
N ASP A 1019 -21.70 -37.42 -0.43
CA ASP A 1019 -21.58 -37.52 1.02
C ASP A 1019 -20.12 -37.27 1.43
N VAL A 1020 -19.90 -36.49 2.49
CA VAL A 1020 -18.56 -36.22 3.06
C VAL A 1020 -18.63 -36.22 4.58
N HIS A 1021 -17.60 -36.79 5.24
CA HIS A 1021 -17.60 -37.11 6.67
C HIS A 1021 -16.23 -36.76 7.29
N ALA A 1022 -16.22 -36.00 8.39
CA ALA A 1022 -15.03 -35.69 9.17
C ALA A 1022 -15.21 -36.25 10.60
N TYR A 1023 -14.18 -36.93 11.13
CA TYR A 1023 -14.25 -37.66 12.39
C TYR A 1023 -12.90 -37.78 13.11
N ASP A 1024 -12.84 -37.34 14.37
CA ASP A 1024 -11.84 -37.75 15.38
C ASP A 1024 -12.40 -37.41 16.77
N GLY A 1025 -13.17 -38.34 17.33
CA GLY A 1025 -14.08 -38.04 18.44
C GLY A 1025 -15.37 -37.40 17.93
N ASP A 1026 -15.36 -36.07 17.77
CA ASP A 1026 -16.46 -35.30 17.19
C ASP A 1026 -16.67 -35.63 15.71
N LYS A 1027 -17.90 -35.43 15.23
CA LYS A 1027 -18.36 -36.00 13.96
C LYS A 1027 -19.18 -34.98 13.17
N ALA A 1028 -18.69 -34.61 11.99
CA ALA A 1028 -19.49 -33.87 11.00
C ALA A 1028 -19.80 -34.76 9.80
N TYR A 1029 -21.05 -34.72 9.35
CA TYR A 1029 -21.54 -35.41 8.15
C TYR A 1029 -22.28 -34.40 7.29
N ALA A 1030 -21.97 -34.30 6.00
CA ALA A 1030 -22.78 -33.55 5.03
C ALA A 1030 -23.19 -34.47 3.88
N SER A 1031 -24.44 -34.35 3.45
CA SER A 1031 -25.03 -35.04 2.31
C SER A 1031 -25.74 -34.01 1.45
N PHE A 1032 -25.27 -33.78 0.22
CA PHE A 1032 -25.74 -32.68 -0.61
C PHE A 1032 -25.81 -33.05 -2.10
N THR A 1033 -26.70 -32.38 -2.81
CA THR A 1033 -26.81 -32.39 -4.27
C THR A 1033 -26.59 -30.97 -4.79
N ILE A 1034 -25.79 -30.85 -5.84
CA ILE A 1034 -25.59 -29.58 -6.56
C ILE A 1034 -26.10 -29.75 -7.98
N SER A 1035 -27.04 -28.91 -8.37
CA SER A 1035 -27.70 -28.91 -9.68
C SER A 1035 -27.23 -27.74 -10.53
N ASN A 1036 -26.55 -27.99 -11.65
CA ASN A 1036 -26.03 -26.95 -12.55
C ASN A 1036 -27.08 -26.58 -13.62
N THR A 1037 -28.01 -25.68 -13.32
CA THR A 1037 -29.00 -25.21 -14.30
C THR A 1037 -28.58 -23.90 -14.96
N VAL A 1038 -29.22 -23.56 -16.08
CA VAL A 1038 -29.21 -22.19 -16.61
C VAL A 1038 -30.02 -21.32 -15.65
N ASP A 1039 -29.58 -20.10 -15.39
CA ASP A 1039 -30.32 -19.13 -14.60
C ASP A 1039 -31.42 -18.48 -15.46
N PRO A 1040 -32.70 -18.54 -15.08
CA PRO A 1040 -33.75 -17.79 -15.77
C PRO A 1040 -33.57 -16.29 -15.48
N ALA A 1041 -33.44 -15.51 -16.55
CA ALA A 1041 -33.19 -14.07 -16.54
C ALA A 1041 -34.32 -13.22 -15.94
#